data_AF-A0A7Y5Y932-F1
#
_entry.id   AF-A0A7Y5Y932-F1
#
_cell.length_a   1.000
_cell.length_b   1.000
_cell.length_c   1.000
_cell.angle_alpha   90.00
_cell.angle_beta   90.00
_cell.angle_gamma   90.00
#
_symmetry.space_group_name_H-M   'P 1'
#
loop_
_entity.id
_entity.type
_entity.pdbx_description
1 polymer ?
#
loop_
_entity_poly.entity_id
_entity_poly.type
_entity_poly.pdbx_seq_one_letter_code
_entity_poly.pdbx_strand_id
1 'polypeptide(L)'
;LNTNGKIDRKALPPVQISQESDYSAPQGEIELALAAIWQDVLGLPQVGRQDNFFALGGHSLLATSVVTRWRARHPQHTLTLRDLFAAPVLGELAQLIARSCAPQEEQPALKPVARTPRMPLSPMQQRLWLVDRMQGGAAAYNMTAALQFDGALAPASLAQTLALLVQRHEILRTSYHEDDEGEPVARIVSPADSIPLLAVQDLRAQAPDVQQQMLAVLRREEAVRPFDLTTAPLLRAVLVHLAPTQDGRPRQVLLLAVHHIAADGWSVGVLIREFSAIYRALHAGQAPALAAPTLQYADYAAWRQQQGMRATEEDFWRAALQGAPAQPALPVDLPRPAQWSGDGARLSVRIPERLTGQLQALAQACDCTLFMLLLGSFQLLVHRQSGQDDLLIGTDVAGREHAALEEMVGFFVNVLPLRSRHQPEQSFAQWLAATRGTVLDAFAHSSLPFERIAELATARRDRRWNLLVQLLFVMQNMPTHDFDLPGLEVQALPASHAHAKFDIALFVTPVDGALQADWVYASQVFQSGTMQRMAAAWVALLEQIVAQPHWPLSRYEIPLMKEPLTMSSTVSVSPARAPLAPGKLDKLNKLKGMSAAAPKAAVRMRPLRPGTDFPLLVEATSADLDTVAWARANQPLIASLLERHGGILFRRFGLATPQDFERFAEAIEPELYGSYGDLPKKEGGNKTYRSTPYPEKQMILYHNESAHIERWPRKQWFFCELPSPVGGATPIVDCREMLRRLPPTLRRELQQKQLRYVRTFTPRLDVSWQSFFGTDDRAVVEARLTAAGTGYRWLDEDTLQTSTLCPAVIVHPVTGAEVFFNQVQLHHPYCLEPEVRQDLLSMVGPERLPRNVLFGDGTPIPDATMALIGELYEQCAVRFDWQQGDVVMLDNMLAAHARDPYEGPRKIVVAMGAMVERAEVSAPSTAVDELSEGAA
;
A
#
# COMPACT_ATOMS: atom_id res chain seq x y z
N LEU A 1 10.72 14.52 -54.75
CA LEU A 1 11.52 13.46 -54.10
C LEU A 1 12.97 13.95 -54.05
N ASN A 2 13.74 13.64 -53.02
CA ASN A 2 15.17 13.99 -52.94
C ASN A 2 16.01 13.02 -53.79
N THR A 3 17.31 13.28 -53.89
CA THR A 3 18.27 12.46 -54.66
C THR A 3 18.33 10.99 -54.27
N ASN A 4 17.76 10.61 -53.12
CA ASN A 4 17.68 9.22 -52.65
C ASN A 4 16.27 8.61 -52.84
N GLY A 5 15.41 9.20 -53.69
CA GLY A 5 14.08 8.66 -53.99
C GLY A 5 13.05 8.78 -52.85
N LYS A 6 13.37 9.50 -51.77
CA LYS A 6 12.44 9.77 -50.64
C LYS A 6 11.72 11.09 -50.84
N ILE A 7 10.57 11.30 -50.19
CA ILE A 7 9.83 12.56 -50.25
C ILE A 7 10.72 13.70 -49.72
N ASP A 8 10.92 14.72 -50.56
CA ASP A 8 11.70 15.91 -50.21
C ASP A 8 10.80 16.85 -49.41
N ARG A 9 10.90 16.74 -48.08
CA ARG A 9 10.09 17.52 -47.14
C ARG A 9 10.32 19.03 -47.25
N LYS A 10 11.46 19.48 -47.80
CA LYS A 10 11.77 20.90 -47.99
C LYS A 10 11.19 21.48 -49.29
N ALA A 11 10.84 20.62 -50.24
CA ALA A 11 10.20 21.00 -51.50
C ALA A 11 8.67 20.89 -51.46
N LEU A 12 8.09 20.51 -50.30
CA LEU A 12 6.65 20.56 -50.10
C LEU A 12 6.22 22.03 -50.01
N PRO A 13 5.13 22.44 -50.70
CA PRO A 13 4.56 23.77 -50.53
C PRO A 13 4.27 24.02 -49.05
N PRO A 14 4.56 25.21 -48.49
CA PRO A 14 4.11 25.55 -47.15
C PRO A 14 2.59 25.43 -47.11
N VAL A 15 2.08 24.54 -46.28
CA VAL A 15 0.64 24.45 -46.02
C VAL A 15 0.30 25.65 -45.15
N GLN A 16 -0.21 26.72 -45.77
CA GLN A 16 -1.06 27.64 -45.04
C GLN A 16 -2.31 26.84 -44.68
N ILE A 17 -2.38 26.37 -43.43
CA ILE A 17 -3.62 25.83 -42.88
C ILE A 17 -4.54 27.03 -42.67
N SER A 18 -5.13 27.50 -43.76
CA SER A 18 -6.34 28.32 -43.70
C SER A 18 -7.45 27.35 -43.34
N GLN A 19 -7.68 27.14 -42.04
CA GLN A 19 -9.03 26.80 -41.63
C GLN A 19 -9.86 28.06 -41.86
N GLU A 20 -10.43 28.18 -43.06
CA GLU A 20 -11.60 29.04 -43.29
C GLU A 20 -12.79 28.41 -42.54
N SER A 21 -12.73 28.41 -41.22
CA SER A 21 -13.93 28.71 -40.45
C SER A 21 -14.17 30.20 -40.67
N ASP A 22 -15.38 30.58 -41.12
CA ASP A 22 -15.79 31.98 -41.24
C ASP A 22 -15.51 32.71 -39.92
N TYR A 23 -14.34 33.35 -39.81
CA TYR A 23 -13.95 34.06 -38.61
C TYR A 23 -14.90 35.25 -38.46
N SER A 24 -15.83 35.11 -37.52
CA SER A 24 -16.69 36.19 -37.08
C SER A 24 -16.14 36.71 -35.76
N ALA A 25 -15.80 37.99 -35.71
CA ALA A 25 -15.31 38.62 -34.49
C ALA A 25 -16.34 38.48 -33.34
N PRO A 26 -15.89 38.24 -32.09
CA PRO A 26 -16.72 38.34 -30.89
C PRO A 26 -17.41 39.70 -30.79
N GLN A 27 -18.69 39.73 -30.37
CA GLN A 27 -19.51 40.93 -30.29
C GLN A 27 -20.06 41.16 -28.88
N GLY A 28 -19.93 42.39 -28.38
CA GLY A 28 -20.39 42.77 -27.04
C GLY A 28 -19.42 42.35 -25.93
N GLU A 29 -19.69 42.85 -24.72
CA GLU A 29 -18.75 42.75 -23.59
C GLU A 29 -18.50 41.31 -23.15
N ILE A 30 -19.55 40.48 -23.07
CA ILE A 30 -19.46 39.08 -22.62
C ILE A 30 -18.64 38.22 -23.60
N GLU A 31 -18.87 38.37 -24.91
CA GLU A 31 -18.14 37.58 -25.92
C GLU A 31 -16.67 37.97 -25.99
N LEU A 32 -16.36 39.27 -25.92
CA LEU A 32 -14.98 39.74 -25.89
C LEU A 32 -14.24 39.22 -24.65
N ALA A 33 -14.90 39.24 -23.49
CA ALA A 33 -14.32 38.71 -22.26
C ALA A 33 -14.11 37.19 -22.30
N LEU A 34 -15.08 36.42 -22.83
CA LEU A 34 -14.94 34.98 -23.02
C LEU A 34 -13.85 34.64 -24.03
N ALA A 35 -13.78 35.35 -25.16
CA ALA A 35 -12.76 35.14 -26.18
C ALA A 35 -11.36 35.34 -25.61
N ALA A 36 -11.15 36.40 -24.81
CA ALA A 36 -9.89 36.62 -24.13
C ALA A 36 -9.53 35.47 -23.18
N ILE A 37 -10.49 34.97 -22.40
CA ILE A 37 -10.27 33.82 -21.52
C ILE A 37 -9.92 32.56 -22.34
N TRP A 38 -10.62 32.30 -23.44
CA TRP A 38 -10.37 31.15 -24.31
C TRP A 38 -9.01 31.24 -25.00
N GLN A 39 -8.62 32.41 -25.48
CA GLN A 39 -7.29 32.67 -26.05
C GLN A 39 -6.20 32.34 -25.01
N ASP A 40 -6.33 32.85 -23.79
CA ASP A 40 -5.37 32.61 -22.71
C ASP A 40 -5.30 31.13 -22.30
N VAL A 41 -6.43 30.43 -22.27
CA VAL A 41 -6.53 29.02 -21.81
C VAL A 41 -6.11 28.03 -22.90
N LEU A 42 -6.50 28.27 -24.16
CA LEU A 42 -6.20 27.39 -25.29
C LEU A 42 -4.84 27.73 -25.94
N GLY A 43 -4.24 28.86 -25.60
CA GLY A 43 -2.99 29.33 -26.21
C GLY A 43 -3.15 29.74 -27.67
N LEU A 44 -4.34 30.24 -28.04
CA LEU A 44 -4.68 30.62 -29.41
C LEU A 44 -4.59 32.14 -29.59
N PRO A 45 -4.04 32.63 -30.72
CA PRO A 45 -3.94 34.07 -30.98
C PRO A 45 -5.31 34.72 -31.20
N GLN A 46 -6.28 33.96 -31.70
CA GLN A 46 -7.58 34.46 -32.11
C GLN A 46 -8.66 33.40 -31.86
N VAL A 47 -9.80 33.83 -31.31
CA VAL A 47 -11.00 33.01 -31.11
C VAL A 47 -12.20 33.79 -31.64
N GLY A 48 -12.93 33.18 -32.57
CA GLY A 48 -14.15 33.71 -33.19
C GLY A 48 -15.42 33.37 -32.41
N ARG A 49 -16.50 34.08 -32.72
CA ARG A 49 -17.83 33.90 -32.11
C ARG A 49 -18.44 32.52 -32.38
N GLN A 50 -18.14 31.93 -33.53
CA GLN A 50 -18.68 30.64 -33.96
C GLN A 50 -17.76 29.47 -33.58
N ASP A 51 -16.64 29.75 -32.89
CA ASP A 51 -15.70 28.71 -32.52
C ASP A 51 -16.28 27.85 -31.40
N ASN A 52 -16.10 26.54 -31.55
CA ASN A 52 -16.46 25.55 -30.54
C ASN A 52 -15.25 25.25 -29.65
N PHE A 53 -15.42 25.38 -28.32
CA PHE A 53 -14.36 25.21 -27.33
C PHE A 53 -13.60 23.89 -27.48
N PHE A 54 -14.34 22.78 -27.65
CA PHE A 54 -13.77 21.44 -27.71
C PHE A 54 -13.15 21.15 -29.08
N ALA A 55 -13.68 21.76 -30.15
CA ALA A 55 -13.09 21.68 -31.49
C ALA A 55 -11.74 22.41 -31.57
N LEU A 56 -11.56 23.47 -30.78
CA LEU A 56 -10.29 24.20 -30.63
C LEU A 56 -9.25 23.49 -29.73
N GLY A 57 -9.50 22.23 -29.35
CA GLY A 57 -8.60 21.46 -28.47
C GLY A 57 -8.90 21.60 -26.98
N GLY A 58 -10.00 22.27 -26.62
CA GLY A 58 -10.48 22.33 -25.25
C GLY A 58 -10.81 20.95 -24.67
N HIS A 59 -10.51 20.74 -23.39
CA HIS A 59 -10.87 19.52 -22.64
C HIS A 59 -11.34 19.88 -21.24
N SER A 60 -11.82 18.90 -20.46
CA SER A 60 -12.48 19.15 -19.17
C SER A 60 -11.66 20.01 -18.19
N LEU A 61 -10.34 19.79 -18.11
CA LEU A 61 -9.44 20.61 -17.29
C LEU A 61 -9.39 22.09 -17.73
N LEU A 62 -9.29 22.35 -19.04
CA LEU A 62 -9.30 23.70 -19.60
C LEU A 62 -10.68 24.34 -19.44
N ALA A 63 -11.76 23.57 -19.61
CA ALA A 63 -13.12 24.04 -19.38
C ALA A 63 -13.32 24.48 -17.92
N THR A 64 -12.81 23.72 -16.94
CA THR A 64 -12.81 24.14 -15.54
C THR A 64 -12.01 25.43 -15.33
N SER A 65 -10.84 25.58 -15.97
CA SER A 65 -10.06 26.83 -15.92
C SER A 65 -10.83 28.02 -16.51
N VAL A 66 -11.56 27.85 -17.63
CA VAL A 66 -12.45 28.88 -18.19
C VAL A 66 -13.51 29.30 -17.17
N VAL A 67 -14.22 28.34 -16.57
CA VAL A 67 -15.26 28.59 -15.57
C VAL A 67 -14.68 29.36 -14.38
N THR A 68 -13.53 28.93 -13.88
CA THR A 68 -12.83 29.56 -12.75
C THR A 68 -12.40 30.98 -13.06
N ARG A 69 -11.77 31.22 -14.21
CA ARG A 69 -11.32 32.56 -14.64
C ARG A 69 -12.50 33.49 -14.91
N TRP A 70 -13.59 32.97 -15.47
CA TRP A 70 -14.83 33.73 -15.67
C TRP A 70 -15.42 34.21 -14.34
N ARG A 71 -15.66 33.29 -13.40
CA ARG A 71 -16.25 33.62 -12.08
C ARG A 71 -15.42 34.63 -11.30
N ALA A 72 -14.09 34.56 -11.41
CA ALA A 72 -13.19 35.51 -10.76
C ALA A 72 -13.30 36.95 -11.32
N ARG A 73 -13.56 37.09 -12.63
CA ARG A 73 -13.67 38.40 -13.30
C ARG A 73 -15.10 38.94 -13.33
N HIS A 74 -16.10 38.05 -13.29
CA HIS A 74 -17.52 38.35 -13.49
C HIS A 74 -18.41 37.65 -12.45
N PRO A 75 -18.26 37.94 -11.14
CA PRO A 75 -19.00 37.27 -10.07
C PRO A 75 -20.53 37.43 -10.15
N GLN A 76 -21.02 38.42 -10.91
CA GLN A 76 -22.44 38.68 -11.14
C GLN A 76 -23.12 37.70 -12.12
N HIS A 77 -22.34 36.94 -12.89
CA HIS A 77 -22.86 36.00 -13.89
C HIS A 77 -22.58 34.56 -13.48
N THR A 78 -23.56 33.68 -13.68
CA THR A 78 -23.37 32.24 -13.44
C THR A 78 -22.78 31.60 -14.68
N LEU A 79 -21.65 30.93 -14.51
CA LEU A 79 -21.13 29.98 -15.50
C LEU A 79 -20.77 28.70 -14.77
N THR A 80 -21.32 27.57 -15.21
CA THR A 80 -20.96 26.23 -14.72
C THR A 80 -20.26 25.45 -15.83
N LEU A 81 -19.57 24.37 -15.44
CA LEU A 81 -18.99 23.45 -16.41
C LEU A 81 -20.06 22.86 -17.34
N ARG A 82 -21.25 22.57 -16.81
CA ARG A 82 -22.38 22.04 -17.56
C ARG A 82 -22.87 23.01 -18.64
N ASP A 83 -22.89 24.30 -18.35
CA ASP A 83 -23.29 25.32 -19.32
C ASP A 83 -22.33 25.37 -20.52
N LEU A 84 -21.02 25.25 -20.27
CA LEU A 84 -20.00 25.20 -21.32
C LEU A 84 -20.15 23.96 -22.21
N PHE A 85 -20.54 22.81 -21.65
CA PHE A 85 -20.87 21.62 -22.44
C PHE A 85 -22.21 21.73 -23.17
N ALA A 86 -23.19 22.44 -22.61
CA ALA A 86 -24.50 22.63 -23.22
C ALA A 86 -24.49 23.66 -24.36
N ALA A 87 -23.63 24.67 -24.27
CA ALA A 87 -23.41 25.71 -25.27
C ALA A 87 -21.90 25.85 -25.55
N PRO A 88 -21.29 24.93 -26.30
CA PRO A 88 -19.84 24.89 -26.51
C PRO A 88 -19.35 25.93 -27.53
N VAL A 89 -20.25 26.63 -28.22
CA VAL A 89 -19.92 27.70 -29.17
C VAL A 89 -19.88 29.04 -28.45
N LEU A 90 -18.84 29.85 -28.66
CA LEU A 90 -18.57 31.07 -27.89
C LEU A 90 -19.78 32.02 -27.83
N GLY A 91 -20.42 32.30 -28.96
CA GLY A 91 -21.58 33.19 -29.02
C GLY A 91 -22.83 32.62 -28.33
N GLU A 92 -23.03 31.30 -28.38
CA GLU A 92 -24.14 30.63 -27.68
C GLU A 92 -23.93 30.64 -26.16
N LEU A 93 -22.69 30.38 -25.72
CA LEU A 93 -22.31 30.43 -24.32
C LEU A 93 -22.51 31.84 -23.74
N ALA A 94 -22.10 32.85 -24.50
CA ALA A 94 -22.27 34.25 -24.11
C ALA A 94 -23.76 34.63 -23.95
N GLN A 95 -24.63 34.14 -24.83
CA GLN A 95 -26.08 34.36 -24.70
C GLN A 95 -26.66 33.66 -23.47
N LEU A 96 -26.19 32.45 -23.16
CA LEU A 96 -26.59 31.73 -21.96
C LEU A 96 -26.18 32.49 -20.69
N ILE A 97 -24.93 32.93 -20.63
CA ILE A 97 -24.39 33.74 -19.52
C ILE A 97 -25.17 35.04 -19.36
N ALA A 98 -25.48 35.75 -20.46
CA ALA A 98 -26.23 37.00 -20.45
C ALA A 98 -27.65 36.85 -19.86
N ARG A 99 -28.25 35.66 -19.97
CA ARG A 99 -29.57 35.34 -19.42
C ARG A 99 -29.51 34.88 -17.96
N SER A 100 -28.32 34.60 -17.44
CA SER A 100 -28.11 34.13 -16.08
C SER A 100 -27.81 35.32 -15.14
N CYS A 101 -28.58 35.43 -14.07
CA CYS A 101 -28.24 36.25 -12.90
C CYS A 101 -27.93 35.32 -11.75
N ALA A 102 -26.72 35.42 -11.20
CA ALA A 102 -26.35 34.67 -10.00
C ALA A 102 -26.92 35.39 -8.76
N PRO A 103 -27.56 34.70 -7.82
CA PRO A 103 -27.61 35.20 -6.44
C PRO A 103 -26.16 35.30 -5.92
N GLN A 104 -25.79 36.45 -5.36
CA GLN A 104 -24.49 36.63 -4.70
C GLN A 104 -24.43 35.73 -3.47
N GLU A 105 -23.85 34.54 -3.60
CA GLU A 105 -23.31 33.84 -2.44
C GLU A 105 -22.02 34.57 -2.04
N GLU A 106 -22.03 35.24 -0.89
CA GLU A 106 -20.83 35.82 -0.27
C GLU A 106 -19.87 34.70 0.13
N GLN A 107 -19.04 34.24 -0.81
CA GLN A 107 -17.89 33.40 -0.48
C GLN A 107 -16.78 34.27 0.14
N PRO A 108 -16.06 33.78 1.16
CA PRO A 108 -14.91 34.51 1.69
C PRO A 108 -13.88 34.70 0.58
N ALA A 109 -13.25 35.87 0.53
CA ALA A 109 -12.21 36.17 -0.45
C ALA A 109 -10.89 35.43 -0.11
N LEU A 110 -10.24 34.85 -1.11
CA LEU A 110 -8.88 34.30 -0.96
C LEU A 110 -7.88 35.46 -0.86
N LYS A 111 -7.30 35.65 0.34
CA LYS A 111 -6.40 36.77 0.65
C LYS A 111 -5.21 36.29 1.50
N PRO A 112 -4.10 37.04 1.50
CA PRO A 112 -2.97 36.75 2.38
C PRO A 112 -3.37 36.75 3.87
N VAL A 113 -2.86 35.80 4.63
CA VAL A 113 -3.03 35.70 6.09
C VAL A 113 -1.69 35.79 6.83
N ALA A 114 -1.70 36.25 8.08
CA ALA A 114 -0.49 36.31 8.89
C ALA A 114 0.06 34.90 9.16
N ARG A 115 1.39 34.72 9.06
CA ARG A 115 2.04 33.44 9.39
C ARG A 115 2.19 33.31 10.89
N THR A 116 1.55 32.30 11.46
CA THR A 116 1.68 31.93 12.87
C THR A 116 2.42 30.60 12.98
N PRO A 117 2.90 30.22 14.19
CA PRO A 117 3.50 28.91 14.40
C PRO A 117 2.54 27.72 14.21
N ARG A 118 1.22 27.97 14.15
CA ARG A 118 0.15 26.98 14.00
C ARG A 118 -0.76 27.40 12.83
N MET A 119 -0.39 27.00 11.62
CA MET A 119 -1.23 27.20 10.43
C MET A 119 -2.13 25.98 10.21
N PRO A 120 -3.36 26.14 9.70
CA PRO A 120 -4.22 25.01 9.41
C PRO A 120 -3.71 24.20 8.21
N LEU A 121 -3.97 22.90 8.21
CA LEU A 121 -3.86 22.07 7.02
C LEU A 121 -5.13 22.24 6.16
N SER A 122 -4.96 22.22 4.85
CA SER A 122 -6.11 22.03 3.96
C SER A 122 -6.72 20.62 4.17
N PRO A 123 -8.01 20.40 3.88
CA PRO A 123 -8.62 19.07 3.99
C PRO A 123 -7.86 17.97 3.21
N MET A 124 -7.29 18.33 2.06
CA MET A 124 -6.47 17.43 1.24
C MET A 124 -5.15 17.04 1.95
N GLN A 125 -4.50 17.97 2.64
CA GLN A 125 -3.30 17.65 3.41
C GLN A 125 -3.61 16.84 4.67
N GLN A 126 -4.73 17.11 5.35
CA GLN A 126 -5.15 16.34 6.54
C GLN A 126 -5.28 14.85 6.22
N ARG A 127 -5.84 14.52 5.04
CA ARG A 127 -5.88 13.16 4.51
C ARG A 127 -4.50 12.51 4.46
N LEU A 128 -3.54 13.16 3.79
CA LEU A 128 -2.20 12.57 3.60
C LEU A 128 -1.45 12.48 4.93
N TRP A 129 -1.60 13.47 5.81
CA TRP A 129 -1.03 13.43 7.15
C TRP A 129 -1.58 12.26 7.98
N LEU A 130 -2.89 12.02 7.94
CA LEU A 130 -3.50 10.89 8.63
C LEU A 130 -3.01 9.53 8.06
N VAL A 131 -2.91 9.43 6.74
CA VAL A 131 -2.39 8.23 6.07
C VAL A 131 -0.93 7.97 6.47
N ASP A 132 -0.09 9.01 6.46
CA ASP A 132 1.29 8.93 6.90
C ASP A 132 1.41 8.45 8.35
N ARG A 133 0.54 8.98 9.23
CA ARG A 133 0.52 8.61 10.65
C ARG A 133 0.12 7.17 10.91
N MET A 134 -0.84 6.65 10.15
CA MET A 134 -1.28 5.25 10.25
C MET A 134 -0.27 4.26 9.67
N GLN A 135 0.49 4.65 8.65
CA GLN A 135 1.43 3.79 7.92
C GLN A 135 2.89 3.93 8.37
N GLY A 136 3.20 4.91 9.22
CA GLY A 136 4.53 5.11 9.80
C GLY A 136 5.55 5.71 8.82
N GLY A 137 5.13 6.63 7.95
CA GLY A 137 6.04 7.29 7.00
C GLY A 137 6.14 6.63 5.62
N ALA A 138 5.07 6.04 5.08
CA ALA A 138 5.18 5.23 3.85
C ALA A 138 5.65 6.04 2.62
N ALA A 139 6.67 5.54 1.91
CA ALA A 139 7.20 6.14 0.68
C ALA A 139 6.22 6.12 -0.52
N ALA A 140 5.03 5.53 -0.36
CA ALA A 140 3.99 5.48 -1.38
C ALA A 140 3.51 6.88 -1.85
N TYR A 141 3.78 7.93 -1.07
CA TYR A 141 3.48 9.32 -1.42
C TYR A 141 4.72 10.13 -1.80
N ASN A 142 5.83 9.47 -2.12
CA ASN A 142 6.95 10.12 -2.77
C ASN A 142 6.66 10.33 -4.26
N MET A 143 6.79 11.56 -4.73
CA MET A 143 6.85 11.88 -6.14
C MET A 143 8.32 11.96 -6.54
N THR A 144 8.79 11.02 -7.35
CA THR A 144 10.21 10.94 -7.73
C THR A 144 10.43 11.12 -9.22
N ALA A 145 11.56 11.73 -9.57
CA ALA A 145 12.03 11.89 -10.94
C ALA A 145 13.53 11.62 -11.02
N ALA A 146 13.97 11.07 -12.14
CA ALA A 146 15.39 10.93 -12.46
C ALA A 146 15.64 11.60 -13.81
N LEU A 147 16.46 12.65 -13.82
CA LEU A 147 16.74 13.47 -15.00
C LEU A 147 18.21 13.30 -15.37
N GLN A 148 18.47 12.75 -16.55
CA GLN A 148 19.81 12.71 -17.13
C GLN A 148 20.10 14.04 -17.82
N PHE A 149 21.29 14.57 -17.58
CA PHE A 149 21.86 15.75 -18.20
C PHE A 149 23.12 15.32 -18.97
N ASP A 150 23.12 15.59 -20.28
CA ASP A 150 24.31 15.47 -21.12
C ASP A 150 24.80 16.88 -21.49
N GLY A 151 25.91 17.31 -20.88
CA GLY A 151 26.50 18.64 -21.03
C GLY A 151 27.12 19.20 -19.73
N ALA A 152 27.58 20.44 -19.78
CA ALA A 152 28.29 21.09 -18.68
C ALA A 152 27.32 21.66 -17.62
N LEU A 153 26.75 20.79 -16.79
CA LEU A 153 25.89 21.20 -15.69
C LEU A 153 26.72 21.88 -14.58
N ALA A 154 26.41 23.14 -14.26
CA ALA A 154 27.01 23.88 -13.15
C ALA A 154 26.37 23.48 -11.79
N PRO A 155 27.06 22.74 -10.90
CA PRO A 155 26.45 22.24 -9.66
C PRO A 155 26.12 23.35 -8.66
N ALA A 156 26.88 24.45 -8.66
CA ALA A 156 26.62 25.61 -7.81
C ALA A 156 25.30 26.31 -8.20
N SER A 157 25.09 26.54 -9.50
CA SER A 157 23.84 27.10 -10.02
C SER A 157 22.65 26.17 -9.74
N LEU A 158 22.85 24.85 -9.82
CA LEU A 158 21.82 23.87 -9.47
C LEU A 158 21.44 23.93 -7.98
N ALA A 159 22.43 23.90 -7.09
CA ALA A 159 22.19 23.98 -5.65
C ALA A 159 21.46 25.27 -5.27
N GLN A 160 21.88 26.40 -5.84
CA GLN A 160 21.22 27.69 -5.62
C GLN A 160 19.82 27.75 -6.23
N THR A 161 19.59 27.10 -7.37
CA THR A 161 18.25 26.99 -7.98
C THR A 161 17.28 26.26 -7.03
N LEU A 162 17.69 25.12 -6.48
CA LEU A 162 16.89 24.36 -5.52
C LEU A 162 16.62 25.16 -4.24
N ALA A 163 17.62 25.86 -3.72
CA ALA A 163 17.48 26.71 -2.54
C ALA A 163 16.47 27.86 -2.78
N LEU A 164 16.54 28.52 -3.94
CA LEU A 164 15.60 29.59 -4.30
C LEU A 164 14.17 29.09 -4.48
N LEU A 165 13.98 27.87 -5.02
CA LEU A 165 12.65 27.25 -5.10
C LEU A 165 12.07 27.00 -3.70
N VAL A 166 12.86 26.44 -2.78
CA VAL A 166 12.43 26.21 -1.38
C VAL A 166 12.16 27.52 -0.64
N GLN A 167 12.97 28.56 -0.89
CA GLN A 167 12.74 29.89 -0.34
C GLN A 167 11.43 30.50 -0.85
N ARG A 168 11.18 30.39 -2.16
CA ARG A 168 10.04 30.97 -2.87
C ARG A 168 8.70 30.31 -2.49
N HIS A 169 8.68 28.99 -2.34
CA HIS A 169 7.46 28.23 -2.06
C HIS A 169 7.40 27.79 -0.60
N GLU A 170 6.55 28.44 0.19
CA GLU A 170 6.40 28.15 1.63
C GLU A 170 6.10 26.67 1.90
N ILE A 171 5.32 26.06 1.01
CA ILE A 171 4.90 24.66 1.13
C ILE A 171 6.07 23.67 1.13
N LEU A 172 7.15 23.95 0.41
CA LEU A 172 8.33 23.07 0.36
C LEU A 172 9.13 23.10 1.67
N ARG A 173 9.01 24.19 2.43
CA ARG A 173 9.60 24.38 3.76
C ARG A 173 8.58 24.31 4.89
N THR A 174 7.44 23.66 4.64
CA THR A 174 6.39 23.44 5.64
C THR A 174 6.58 22.07 6.27
N SER A 175 6.54 22.03 7.60
CA SER A 175 6.51 20.81 8.42
C SER A 175 5.14 20.66 9.06
N TYR A 176 4.76 19.43 9.41
CA TYR A 176 3.45 19.08 9.94
C TYR A 176 3.61 18.42 11.31
N HIS A 177 2.87 18.92 12.29
CA HIS A 177 2.97 18.55 13.70
C HIS A 177 1.56 18.28 14.25
N GLU A 178 1.52 17.71 15.43
CA GLU A 178 0.33 17.65 16.27
C GLU A 178 0.48 18.73 17.35
N ASP A 179 -0.58 19.48 17.64
CA ASP A 179 -0.58 20.40 18.76
C ASP A 179 -0.98 19.71 20.08
N ASP A 180 -1.04 20.49 21.16
CA ASP A 180 -1.31 19.97 22.52
C ASP A 180 -2.71 19.35 22.64
N GLU A 181 -3.61 19.59 21.68
CA GLU A 181 -4.99 19.13 21.64
C GLU A 181 -5.16 17.90 20.72
N GLY A 182 -4.09 17.45 20.06
CA GLY A 182 -4.13 16.33 19.13
C GLY A 182 -4.45 16.72 17.67
N GLU A 183 -4.53 18.02 17.37
CA GLU A 183 -4.95 18.50 16.05
C GLU A 183 -3.73 18.74 15.13
N PRO A 184 -3.84 18.42 13.82
CA PRO A 184 -2.74 18.61 12.90
C PRO A 184 -2.53 20.09 12.58
N VAL A 185 -1.30 20.55 12.74
CA VAL A 185 -0.87 21.93 12.46
C VAL A 185 0.33 21.96 11.52
N ALA A 186 0.31 22.92 10.60
CA ALA A 186 1.41 23.20 9.69
C ALA A 186 2.30 24.32 10.26
N ARG A 187 3.61 24.11 10.24
CA ARG A 187 4.63 25.10 10.61
C ARG A 187 5.51 25.41 9.41
N ILE A 188 5.50 26.67 9.01
CA ILE A 188 6.33 27.19 7.91
C ILE A 188 7.70 27.59 8.47
N VAL A 189 8.74 26.86 8.10
CA VAL A 189 10.12 27.08 8.60
C VAL A 189 10.76 28.26 7.87
N SER A 190 11.53 29.10 8.56
CA SER A 190 12.25 30.23 7.95
C SER A 190 13.24 29.75 6.88
N PRO A 191 13.41 30.47 5.75
CA PRO A 191 14.40 30.10 4.73
C PRO A 191 15.84 29.95 5.26
N ALA A 192 16.22 30.74 6.28
CA ALA A 192 17.56 30.73 6.87
C ALA A 192 17.88 29.43 7.63
N ASP A 193 16.87 28.69 8.06
CA ASP A 193 17.02 27.47 8.86
C ASP A 193 16.99 26.20 8.00
N SER A 194 17.02 26.34 6.67
CA SER A 194 16.94 25.22 5.73
C SER A 194 18.29 24.51 5.55
N ILE A 195 18.24 23.18 5.48
CA ILE A 195 19.40 22.28 5.32
C ILE A 195 19.86 22.27 3.85
N PRO A 196 21.16 22.08 3.54
CA PRO A 196 21.62 21.86 2.16
C PRO A 196 20.82 20.77 1.43
N LEU A 197 20.25 21.12 0.28
CA LEU A 197 19.32 20.27 -0.47
C LEU A 197 19.98 19.26 -1.42
N LEU A 198 21.21 19.55 -1.86
CA LEU A 198 21.89 18.82 -2.94
C LEU A 198 23.02 17.96 -2.39
N ALA A 199 22.81 16.64 -2.38
CA ALA A 199 23.90 15.68 -2.21
C ALA A 199 24.57 15.40 -3.56
N VAL A 200 25.88 15.13 -3.56
CA VAL A 200 26.64 14.79 -4.78
C VAL A 200 27.29 13.42 -4.61
N GLN A 201 27.11 12.55 -5.59
CA GLN A 201 27.80 11.27 -5.71
C GLN A 201 28.59 11.21 -7.01
N ASP A 202 29.82 10.71 -6.95
CA ASP A 202 30.69 10.57 -8.12
C ASP A 202 30.96 9.10 -8.42
N LEU A 203 30.41 8.61 -9.53
CA LEU A 203 30.58 7.23 -9.98
C LEU A 203 31.55 7.14 -11.18
N ARG A 204 32.19 8.23 -11.60
CA ARG A 204 33.06 8.27 -12.78
C ARG A 204 34.24 7.30 -12.73
N ALA A 205 34.71 6.99 -11.52
CA ALA A 205 35.82 6.05 -11.31
C ALA A 205 35.43 4.56 -11.43
N GLN A 206 34.12 4.25 -11.48
CA GLN A 206 33.62 2.88 -11.53
C GLN A 206 33.53 2.37 -12.98
N ALA A 207 33.55 1.05 -13.16
CA ALA A 207 33.29 0.44 -14.47
C ALA A 207 31.85 0.74 -14.95
N PRO A 208 31.57 0.84 -16.27
CA PRO A 208 30.26 1.27 -16.77
C PRO A 208 29.07 0.41 -16.31
N ASP A 209 29.24 -0.90 -16.19
CA ASP A 209 28.25 -1.84 -15.67
C ASP A 209 27.97 -1.60 -14.18
N VAL A 210 29.02 -1.38 -13.39
CA VAL A 210 28.91 -1.02 -11.97
C VAL A 210 28.22 0.33 -11.80
N GLN A 211 28.53 1.33 -12.64
CA GLN A 211 27.85 2.64 -12.63
C GLN A 211 26.34 2.48 -12.82
N GLN A 212 25.91 1.67 -13.79
CA GLN A 212 24.48 1.44 -14.02
C GLN A 212 23.80 0.71 -12.86
N GLN A 213 24.45 -0.29 -12.28
CA GLN A 213 23.94 -1.01 -11.11
C GLN A 213 23.81 -0.08 -9.90
N MET A 214 24.84 0.69 -9.59
CA MET A 214 24.83 1.65 -8.47
C MET A 214 23.78 2.75 -8.69
N LEU A 215 23.67 3.28 -9.91
CA LEU A 215 22.62 4.25 -10.24
C LEU A 215 21.22 3.64 -10.03
N ALA A 216 20.99 2.40 -10.45
CA ALA A 216 19.72 1.72 -10.23
C ALA A 216 19.39 1.54 -8.74
N VAL A 217 20.40 1.22 -7.92
CA VAL A 217 20.26 1.14 -6.45
C VAL A 217 19.92 2.52 -5.87
N LEU A 218 20.68 3.56 -6.17
CA LEU A 218 20.42 4.93 -5.68
C LEU A 218 19.02 5.43 -6.06
N ARG A 219 18.59 5.14 -7.30
CA ARG A 219 17.24 5.47 -7.78
C ARG A 219 16.15 4.77 -6.97
N ARG A 220 16.36 3.49 -6.63
CA ARG A 220 15.42 2.72 -5.79
C ARG A 220 15.41 3.26 -4.37
N GLU A 221 16.58 3.48 -3.79
CA GLU A 221 16.74 3.99 -2.42
C GLU A 221 16.04 5.33 -2.26
N GLU A 222 16.28 6.31 -3.15
CA GLU A 222 15.60 7.60 -3.07
C GLU A 222 14.09 7.51 -3.32
N ALA A 223 13.63 6.58 -4.16
CA ALA A 223 12.21 6.34 -4.38
C ALA A 223 11.49 5.82 -3.11
N VAL A 224 12.11 4.88 -2.40
CA VAL A 224 11.50 4.22 -1.22
C VAL A 224 11.89 4.86 0.12
N ARG A 225 12.77 5.86 0.11
CA ARG A 225 13.19 6.55 1.33
C ARG A 225 12.05 7.43 1.85
N PRO A 226 11.54 7.21 3.07
CA PRO A 226 10.42 7.96 3.61
C PRO A 226 10.77 9.43 3.83
N PHE A 227 9.77 10.31 3.84
CA PHE A 227 9.90 11.67 4.38
C PHE A 227 9.42 11.69 5.83
N ASP A 228 10.14 12.39 6.70
CA ASP A 228 9.63 12.75 8.02
C ASP A 228 8.88 14.08 7.89
N LEU A 229 7.55 14.03 7.95
CA LEU A 229 6.70 15.21 7.80
C LEU A 229 6.90 16.26 8.89
N THR A 230 7.51 15.90 10.02
CA THR A 230 7.83 16.85 11.11
C THR A 230 9.06 17.70 10.78
N THR A 231 9.79 17.35 9.72
CA THR A 231 11.00 18.05 9.27
C THR A 231 10.82 18.65 7.88
N ALA A 232 11.30 19.88 7.70
CA ALA A 232 11.38 20.55 6.41
C ALA A 232 12.85 20.61 5.95
N PRO A 233 13.14 20.68 4.64
CA PRO A 233 12.20 20.75 3.52
C PRO A 233 11.69 19.37 3.05
N LEU A 234 10.48 19.34 2.49
CA LEU A 234 9.87 18.12 1.91
C LEU A 234 10.29 17.89 0.45
N LEU A 235 11.55 18.21 0.14
CA LEU A 235 12.22 18.08 -1.15
C LEU A 235 13.64 17.55 -0.92
N ARG A 236 14.06 16.55 -1.69
CA ARG A 236 15.44 16.03 -1.71
C ARG A 236 15.99 15.98 -3.13
N ALA A 237 17.29 16.23 -3.25
CA ALA A 237 18.01 16.15 -4.51
C ALA A 237 19.36 15.43 -4.36
N VAL A 238 19.65 14.50 -5.26
CA VAL A 238 20.95 13.82 -5.36
C VAL A 238 21.48 13.93 -6.78
N LEU A 239 22.63 14.57 -6.97
CA LEU A 239 23.33 14.65 -8.25
C LEU A 239 24.35 13.52 -8.34
N VAL A 240 24.24 12.69 -9.38
CA VAL A 240 25.15 11.57 -9.64
C VAL A 240 25.98 11.86 -10.89
N HIS A 241 27.29 11.94 -10.75
CA HIS A 241 28.21 12.07 -11.89
C HIS A 241 28.54 10.71 -12.50
N LEU A 242 28.39 10.58 -13.82
CA LEU A 242 28.68 9.37 -14.58
C LEU A 242 29.85 9.61 -15.55
N ALA A 243 30.38 8.52 -16.11
CA ALA A 243 31.35 8.62 -17.19
C ALA A 243 30.78 9.47 -18.36
N PRO A 244 31.62 10.29 -19.03
CA PRO A 244 31.21 11.10 -20.17
C PRO A 244 30.55 10.27 -21.27
N THR A 245 29.73 10.95 -22.07
CA THR A 245 29.20 10.43 -23.33
C THR A 245 30.32 10.02 -24.31
N GLN A 246 29.99 9.25 -25.36
CA GLN A 246 30.97 8.81 -26.35
C GLN A 246 31.64 9.98 -27.08
N ASP A 247 30.93 11.10 -27.24
CA ASP A 247 31.38 12.36 -27.80
C ASP A 247 32.08 13.28 -26.77
N GLY A 248 32.33 12.78 -25.57
CA GLY A 248 33.13 13.45 -24.54
C GLY A 248 32.38 14.49 -23.70
N ARG A 249 31.08 14.70 -23.93
CA ARG A 249 30.25 15.57 -23.08
C ARG A 249 30.10 14.97 -21.68
N PRO A 250 30.18 15.78 -20.60
CA PRO A 250 29.90 15.31 -19.24
C PRO A 250 28.49 14.76 -19.12
N ARG A 251 28.30 13.74 -18.29
CA ARG A 251 27.00 13.11 -18.03
C ARG A 251 26.70 13.10 -16.55
N GLN A 252 25.50 13.54 -16.17
CA GLN A 252 25.03 13.51 -14.80
C GLN A 252 23.57 13.06 -14.73
N VAL A 253 23.15 12.54 -13.57
CA VAL A 253 21.75 12.23 -13.30
C VAL A 253 21.33 12.92 -12.01
N LEU A 254 20.29 13.76 -12.06
CA LEU A 254 19.65 14.34 -10.88
C LEU A 254 18.47 13.47 -10.46
N LEU A 255 18.53 12.97 -9.24
CA LEU A 255 17.42 12.31 -8.57
C LEU A 255 16.69 13.36 -7.74
N LEU A 256 15.39 13.53 -7.99
CA LEU A 256 14.52 14.43 -7.25
C LEU A 256 13.44 13.61 -6.55
N ALA A 257 13.15 13.95 -5.31
CA ALA A 257 12.01 13.43 -4.57
C ALA A 257 11.31 14.57 -3.84
N VAL A 258 9.98 14.66 -3.96
CA VAL A 258 9.12 15.58 -3.20
C VAL A 258 7.99 14.78 -2.57
N HIS A 259 7.60 15.11 -1.34
CA HIS A 259 6.44 14.45 -0.72
C HIS A 259 5.14 15.02 -1.32
N HIS A 260 4.17 14.15 -1.63
CA HIS A 260 2.92 14.52 -2.31
C HIS A 260 2.05 15.47 -1.48
N ILE A 261 2.27 15.59 -0.16
CA ILE A 261 1.60 16.61 0.69
C ILE A 261 2.01 18.06 0.35
N ALA A 262 3.16 18.24 -0.31
CA ALA A 262 3.72 19.54 -0.65
C ALA A 262 3.61 19.88 -2.14
N ALA A 263 3.30 18.91 -3.00
CA ALA A 263 3.19 19.09 -4.44
C ALA A 263 2.23 18.07 -5.05
N ASP A 264 1.66 18.41 -6.20
CA ASP A 264 0.88 17.52 -7.06
C ASP A 264 1.38 17.59 -8.52
N GLY A 265 0.74 16.85 -9.43
CA GLY A 265 1.14 16.82 -10.84
C GLY A 265 1.13 18.20 -11.51
N TRP A 266 0.19 19.09 -11.13
CA TRP A 266 0.16 20.47 -11.63
C TRP A 266 1.37 21.27 -11.10
N SER A 267 1.66 21.12 -9.81
CA SER A 267 2.77 21.79 -9.13
C SER A 267 4.12 21.41 -9.74
N VAL A 268 4.28 20.19 -10.23
CA VAL A 268 5.51 19.77 -10.93
C VAL A 268 5.75 20.62 -12.18
N GLY A 269 4.71 20.92 -12.98
CA GLY A 269 4.84 21.81 -14.14
C GLY A 269 5.31 23.21 -13.74
N VAL A 270 4.72 23.79 -12.68
CA VAL A 270 5.13 25.09 -12.13
C VAL A 270 6.60 25.05 -11.67
N LEU A 271 6.98 24.01 -10.93
CA LEU A 271 8.34 23.84 -10.42
C LEU A 271 9.37 23.70 -11.56
N ILE A 272 9.07 22.96 -12.64
CA ILE A 272 9.98 22.81 -13.78
C ILE A 272 10.18 24.14 -14.51
N ARG A 273 9.10 24.89 -14.74
CA ARG A 273 9.16 26.21 -15.39
C ARG A 273 10.03 27.17 -14.58
N GLU A 274 9.79 27.27 -13.28
CA GLU A 274 10.56 28.15 -12.41
C GLU A 274 12.00 27.69 -12.21
N PHE A 275 12.23 26.37 -12.08
CA PHE A 275 13.57 25.78 -12.05
C PHE A 275 14.39 26.22 -13.27
N SER A 276 13.81 26.09 -14.48
CA SER A 276 14.48 26.44 -15.73
C SER A 276 14.76 27.94 -15.84
N ALA A 277 13.83 28.78 -15.39
CA ALA A 277 14.02 30.24 -15.35
C ALA A 277 15.14 30.66 -14.38
N ILE A 278 15.14 30.11 -13.16
CA ILE A 278 16.14 30.41 -12.13
C ILE A 278 17.52 29.92 -12.58
N TYR A 279 17.62 28.67 -13.03
CA TYR A 279 18.89 28.09 -13.45
C TYR A 279 19.52 28.89 -14.59
N ARG A 280 18.73 29.29 -15.59
CA ARG A 280 19.20 30.12 -16.71
C ARG A 280 19.78 31.45 -16.25
N ALA A 281 19.07 32.17 -15.39
CA ALA A 281 19.54 33.44 -14.88
C ALA A 281 20.86 33.28 -14.11
N LEU A 282 20.91 32.30 -13.20
CA LEU A 282 22.11 32.04 -12.39
C LEU A 282 23.30 31.59 -13.25
N HIS A 283 23.06 30.74 -14.25
CA HIS A 283 24.10 30.29 -15.19
C HIS A 283 24.65 31.45 -16.03
N ALA A 284 23.81 32.43 -16.36
CA ALA A 284 24.21 33.67 -17.03
C ALA A 284 24.83 34.72 -16.08
N GLY A 285 24.98 34.43 -14.78
CA GLY A 285 25.47 35.39 -13.79
C GLY A 285 24.49 36.52 -13.47
N GLN A 286 23.20 36.31 -13.75
CA GLN A 286 22.11 37.27 -13.55
C GLN A 286 21.24 36.88 -12.35
N ALA A 287 20.57 37.86 -11.75
CA ALA A 287 19.55 37.60 -10.74
C ALA A 287 18.27 37.06 -11.41
N PRO A 288 17.62 36.01 -10.86
CA PRO A 288 16.34 35.52 -11.38
C PRO A 288 15.25 36.60 -11.32
N ALA A 289 14.56 36.82 -12.45
CA ALA A 289 13.48 37.81 -12.58
C ALA A 289 12.09 37.14 -12.44
N LEU A 290 11.80 36.56 -11.28
CA LEU A 290 10.47 36.00 -10.96
C LEU A 290 9.75 36.90 -9.95
N ALA A 291 8.53 37.35 -10.30
CA ALA A 291 7.68 38.09 -9.37
C ALA A 291 7.37 37.25 -8.13
N ALA A 292 7.40 37.87 -6.94
CA ALA A 292 7.09 37.17 -5.70
C ALA A 292 5.64 36.64 -5.72
N PRO A 293 5.37 35.40 -5.23
CA PRO A 293 4.01 34.90 -5.17
C PRO A 293 3.17 35.77 -4.24
N THR A 294 2.03 36.26 -4.72
CA THR A 294 1.12 37.11 -3.93
C THR A 294 0.30 36.31 -2.91
N LEU A 295 0.14 35.00 -3.17
CA LEU A 295 -0.55 34.04 -2.33
C LEU A 295 0.30 32.77 -2.23
N GLN A 296 0.20 32.08 -1.12
CA GLN A 296 0.87 30.82 -0.84
C GLN A 296 -0.13 29.79 -0.33
N TYR A 297 0.31 28.53 -0.21
CA TYR A 297 -0.57 27.44 0.16
C TYR A 297 -1.24 27.62 1.54
N ALA A 298 -0.56 28.26 2.49
CA ALA A 298 -1.13 28.54 3.80
C ALA A 298 -2.32 29.52 3.75
N ASP A 299 -2.35 30.43 2.77
CA ASP A 299 -3.50 31.30 2.51
C ASP A 299 -4.69 30.49 2.00
N TYR A 300 -4.43 29.57 1.08
CA TYR A 300 -5.44 28.64 0.58
C TYR A 300 -6.00 27.73 1.69
N ALA A 301 -5.15 27.16 2.54
CA ALA A 301 -5.56 26.31 3.64
C ALA A 301 -6.47 27.06 4.64
N ALA A 302 -6.09 28.29 5.02
CA ALA A 302 -6.90 29.13 5.89
C ALA A 302 -8.24 29.54 5.24
N TRP A 303 -8.20 29.87 3.95
CA TRP A 303 -9.42 30.19 3.18
C TRP A 303 -10.38 29.00 3.09
N ARG A 304 -9.88 27.79 2.83
CA ARG A 304 -10.70 26.56 2.81
C ARG A 304 -11.34 26.26 4.16
N GLN A 305 -10.61 26.48 5.26
CA GLN A 305 -11.17 26.30 6.59
C GLN A 305 -12.34 27.27 6.86
N GLN A 306 -12.25 28.52 6.37
CA GLN A 306 -13.31 29.53 6.52
C GLN A 306 -14.54 29.24 5.64
N GLN A 307 -14.35 28.63 4.46
CA GLN A 307 -15.48 28.29 3.59
C GLN A 307 -16.42 27.24 4.20
N GLY A 308 -15.90 26.37 5.07
CA GLY A 308 -16.65 25.25 5.63
C GLY A 308 -17.11 24.26 4.54
N MET A 309 -17.98 23.32 4.93
CA MET A 309 -18.59 22.35 4.02
C MET A 309 -20.01 22.78 3.64
N ARG A 310 -20.37 22.68 2.37
CA ARG A 310 -21.71 23.03 1.88
C ARG A 310 -22.64 21.82 1.99
N ALA A 311 -23.78 21.97 2.66
CA ALA A 311 -24.77 20.91 2.82
C ALA A 311 -25.26 20.34 1.46
N THR A 312 -25.36 21.19 0.43
CA THR A 312 -25.78 20.81 -0.92
C THR A 312 -24.83 19.82 -1.60
N GLU A 313 -23.52 19.91 -1.34
CA GLU A 313 -22.54 18.95 -1.87
C GLU A 313 -22.67 17.59 -1.18
N GLU A 314 -22.90 17.58 0.13
CA GLU A 314 -23.11 16.33 0.86
C GLU A 314 -24.38 15.61 0.41
N ASP A 315 -25.47 16.35 0.17
CA ASP A 315 -26.73 15.80 -0.31
C ASP A 315 -26.57 15.15 -1.69
N PHE A 316 -25.84 15.79 -2.59
CA PHE A 316 -25.49 15.22 -3.89
C PHE A 316 -24.73 13.90 -3.74
N TRP A 317 -23.63 13.88 -2.98
CA TRP A 317 -22.80 12.68 -2.83
C TRP A 317 -23.54 11.54 -2.13
N ARG A 318 -24.37 11.86 -1.14
CA ARG A 318 -25.24 10.88 -0.46
C ARG A 318 -26.23 10.23 -1.43
N ALA A 319 -26.85 11.02 -2.30
CA ALA A 319 -27.77 10.51 -3.32
C ALA A 319 -27.04 9.71 -4.41
N ALA A 320 -25.93 10.23 -4.94
CA ALA A 320 -25.17 9.61 -6.03
C ALA A 320 -24.60 8.22 -5.64
N LEU A 321 -24.16 8.08 -4.38
CA LEU A 321 -23.51 6.87 -3.87
C LEU A 321 -24.45 5.96 -3.06
N GLN A 322 -25.74 6.28 -2.99
CA GLN A 322 -26.71 5.48 -2.24
C GLN A 322 -26.75 4.03 -2.75
N GLY A 323 -26.40 3.08 -1.88
CA GLY A 323 -26.35 1.66 -2.23
C GLY A 323 -25.31 1.33 -3.29
N ALA A 324 -24.25 2.15 -3.43
CA ALA A 324 -23.11 1.82 -4.28
C ALA A 324 -22.44 0.52 -3.77
N PRO A 325 -21.92 -0.33 -4.67
CA PRO A 325 -21.21 -1.53 -4.26
C PRO A 325 -19.96 -1.14 -3.47
N ALA A 326 -19.68 -1.89 -2.39
CA ALA A 326 -18.51 -1.62 -1.56
C ALA A 326 -17.20 -1.84 -2.32
N GLN A 327 -17.16 -2.75 -3.30
CA GLN A 327 -15.94 -3.17 -4.00
C GLN A 327 -16.23 -3.70 -5.43
N PRO A 328 -15.41 -3.33 -6.43
CA PRO A 328 -15.38 -4.01 -7.72
C PRO A 328 -14.68 -5.38 -7.57
N ALA A 329 -15.37 -6.45 -7.95
CA ALA A 329 -14.90 -7.82 -7.85
C ALA A 329 -14.11 -8.24 -9.11
N LEU A 330 -13.02 -7.53 -9.43
CA LEU A 330 -12.14 -7.99 -10.50
C LEU A 330 -11.50 -9.35 -10.13
N PRO A 331 -11.51 -10.34 -11.04
CA PRO A 331 -10.80 -11.60 -10.83
C PRO A 331 -9.30 -11.38 -10.60
N VAL A 332 -8.81 -11.69 -9.40
CA VAL A 332 -7.39 -11.57 -9.04
C VAL A 332 -6.62 -12.86 -9.31
N ASP A 333 -5.35 -12.77 -9.69
CA ASP A 333 -4.46 -13.93 -9.92
C ASP A 333 -3.99 -14.58 -8.62
N LEU A 334 -3.79 -13.77 -7.59
CA LEU A 334 -3.29 -14.17 -6.28
C LEU A 334 -4.28 -13.78 -5.19
N PRO A 335 -4.38 -14.55 -4.09
CA PRO A 335 -5.23 -14.18 -2.96
C PRO A 335 -4.81 -12.82 -2.41
N ARG A 336 -5.80 -11.99 -2.06
CA ARG A 336 -5.53 -10.67 -1.48
C ARG A 336 -4.84 -10.80 -0.13
N PRO A 337 -3.68 -10.14 0.08
CA PRO A 337 -3.01 -10.17 1.35
C PRO A 337 -3.85 -9.47 2.43
N ALA A 338 -3.65 -9.84 3.70
CA ALA A 338 -4.36 -9.25 4.84
C ALA A 338 -4.09 -7.75 5.04
N GLN A 339 -2.98 -7.25 4.47
CA GLN A 339 -2.62 -5.84 4.43
C GLN A 339 -2.10 -5.47 3.05
N TRP A 340 -2.51 -4.31 2.54
CA TRP A 340 -1.98 -3.74 1.30
C TRP A 340 -0.50 -3.36 1.45
N SER A 341 0.38 -3.94 0.62
CA SER A 341 1.82 -3.63 0.64
C SER A 341 2.20 -2.33 -0.08
N GLY A 342 1.39 -1.91 -1.06
CA GLY A 342 1.73 -0.80 -1.97
C GLY A 342 2.63 -1.21 -3.15
N ASP A 343 3.04 -2.47 -3.24
CA ASP A 343 3.91 -2.95 -4.33
C ASP A 343 3.17 -2.98 -5.66
N GLY A 344 3.67 -2.18 -6.60
CA GLY A 344 3.11 -2.03 -7.92
C GLY A 344 4.04 -2.50 -9.03
N ALA A 345 3.44 -2.85 -10.16
CA ALA A 345 4.12 -2.95 -11.44
C ALA A 345 3.46 -2.00 -12.45
N ARG A 346 4.19 -1.66 -13.50
CA ARG A 346 3.72 -0.79 -14.58
C ARG A 346 3.77 -1.53 -15.91
N LEU A 347 2.70 -1.44 -16.69
CA LEU A 347 2.62 -1.85 -18.09
C LEU A 347 2.26 -0.63 -18.95
N SER A 348 3.10 -0.34 -19.93
CA SER A 348 2.96 0.81 -20.82
C SER A 348 2.50 0.36 -22.21
N VAL A 349 1.40 0.90 -22.70
CA VAL A 349 0.82 0.58 -24.02
C VAL A 349 0.64 1.87 -24.83
N ARG A 350 1.10 1.86 -26.08
CA ARG A 350 0.96 3.01 -26.99
C ARG A 350 -0.25 2.83 -27.89
N ILE A 351 -1.15 3.81 -27.89
CA ILE A 351 -2.26 3.94 -28.85
C ILE A 351 -1.77 4.82 -30.01
N PRO A 352 -1.69 4.29 -31.24
CA PRO A 352 -1.14 5.04 -32.37
C PRO A 352 -1.93 6.30 -32.70
N GLU A 353 -1.24 7.31 -33.26
CA GLU A 353 -1.82 8.61 -33.67
C GLU A 353 -3.10 8.47 -34.50
N ARG A 354 -3.13 7.51 -35.45
CA ARG A 354 -4.31 7.24 -36.26
C ARG A 354 -5.54 6.90 -35.40
N LEU A 355 -5.40 5.98 -34.45
CA LEU A 355 -6.50 5.56 -33.59
C LEU A 355 -6.88 6.70 -32.63
N THR A 356 -5.90 7.41 -32.09
CA THR A 356 -6.13 8.61 -31.26
C THR A 356 -6.97 9.66 -31.98
N GLY A 357 -6.62 10.01 -33.22
CA GLY A 357 -7.38 10.98 -34.01
C GLY A 357 -8.81 10.52 -34.28
N GLN A 358 -9.02 9.22 -34.54
CA GLN A 358 -10.36 8.67 -34.70
C GLN A 358 -11.18 8.70 -33.40
N LEU A 359 -10.56 8.41 -32.26
CA LEU A 359 -11.19 8.50 -30.94
C LEU A 359 -11.56 9.95 -30.59
N GLN A 360 -10.71 10.92 -30.93
CA GLN A 360 -10.99 12.35 -30.75
C GLN A 360 -12.20 12.79 -31.59
N ALA A 361 -12.21 12.43 -32.88
CA ALA A 361 -13.32 12.74 -33.78
C ALA A 361 -14.64 12.10 -33.30
N LEU A 362 -14.60 10.86 -32.81
CA LEU A 362 -15.77 10.18 -32.25
C LEU A 362 -16.26 10.86 -30.96
N ALA A 363 -15.36 11.22 -30.06
CA ALA A 363 -15.72 11.95 -28.84
C ALA A 363 -16.45 13.25 -29.17
N GLN A 364 -15.92 14.01 -30.15
CA GLN A 364 -16.55 15.24 -30.64
C GLN A 364 -17.93 14.98 -31.25
N ALA A 365 -18.08 13.94 -32.07
CA ALA A 365 -19.37 13.59 -32.68
C ALA A 365 -20.42 13.13 -31.66
N CYS A 366 -20.00 12.69 -30.47
CA CYS A 366 -20.87 12.32 -29.35
C CYS A 366 -20.98 13.43 -28.28
N ASP A 367 -20.57 14.66 -28.58
CA ASP A 367 -20.57 15.80 -27.65
C ASP A 367 -19.90 15.48 -26.30
N CYS A 368 -18.80 14.73 -26.35
CA CYS A 368 -18.01 14.27 -25.21
C CYS A 368 -16.54 14.66 -25.38
N THR A 369 -15.78 14.67 -24.28
CA THR A 369 -14.32 14.82 -24.37
C THR A 369 -13.66 13.45 -24.59
N LEU A 370 -12.43 13.46 -25.11
CA LEU A 370 -11.62 12.24 -25.22
C LEU A 370 -11.47 11.53 -23.86
N PHE A 371 -11.35 12.29 -22.76
CA PHE A 371 -11.37 11.74 -21.40
C PHE A 371 -12.64 10.91 -21.12
N MET A 372 -13.81 11.46 -21.39
CA MET A 372 -15.10 10.77 -21.16
C MET A 372 -15.21 9.51 -22.01
N LEU A 373 -14.75 9.57 -23.26
CA LEU A 373 -14.75 8.40 -24.15
C LEU A 373 -13.85 7.29 -23.63
N LEU A 374 -12.61 7.62 -23.27
CA LEU A 374 -11.65 6.64 -22.75
C LEU A 374 -12.11 6.08 -21.39
N LEU A 375 -12.63 6.93 -20.50
CA LEU A 375 -13.24 6.49 -19.24
C LEU A 375 -14.41 5.54 -19.50
N GLY A 376 -15.32 5.88 -20.41
CA GLY A 376 -16.46 5.04 -20.79
C GLY A 376 -16.03 3.69 -21.34
N SER A 377 -14.99 3.65 -22.17
CA SER A 377 -14.41 2.40 -22.67
C SER A 377 -13.77 1.56 -21.56
N PHE A 378 -13.11 2.20 -20.59
CA PHE A 378 -12.51 1.53 -19.44
C PHE A 378 -13.58 1.00 -18.48
N GLN A 379 -14.64 1.77 -18.23
CA GLN A 379 -15.81 1.30 -17.46
C GLN A 379 -16.44 0.06 -18.11
N LEU A 380 -16.66 0.08 -19.43
CA LEU A 380 -17.19 -1.06 -20.18
C LEU A 380 -16.29 -2.30 -20.07
N LEU A 381 -14.97 -2.12 -20.23
CA LEU A 381 -14.00 -3.19 -20.01
C LEU A 381 -14.15 -3.78 -18.60
N VAL A 382 -14.16 -2.95 -17.56
CA VAL A 382 -14.23 -3.41 -16.17
C VAL A 382 -15.54 -4.15 -15.89
N HIS A 383 -16.69 -3.63 -16.35
CA HIS A 383 -17.99 -4.32 -16.25
C HIS A 383 -17.93 -5.73 -16.84
N ARG A 384 -17.27 -5.89 -17.98
CA ARG A 384 -17.09 -7.20 -18.62
C ARG A 384 -16.15 -8.12 -17.86
N GLN A 385 -15.05 -7.58 -17.32
CA GLN A 385 -14.08 -8.37 -16.57
C GLN A 385 -14.59 -8.80 -15.19
N SER A 386 -15.36 -7.97 -14.51
CA SER A 386 -15.92 -8.28 -13.18
C SER A 386 -17.24 -9.04 -13.25
N GLY A 387 -17.98 -8.94 -14.37
CA GLY A 387 -19.35 -9.44 -14.49
C GLY A 387 -20.36 -8.69 -13.63
N GLN A 388 -20.00 -7.54 -13.06
CA GLN A 388 -20.88 -6.70 -12.25
C GLN A 388 -21.55 -5.64 -13.11
N ASP A 389 -22.83 -5.36 -12.84
CA ASP A 389 -23.58 -4.29 -13.53
C ASP A 389 -23.50 -2.94 -12.81
N ASP A 390 -22.89 -2.85 -11.64
CA ASP A 390 -22.70 -1.60 -10.88
C ASP A 390 -21.27 -1.56 -10.31
N LEU A 391 -20.57 -0.45 -10.49
CA LEU A 391 -19.16 -0.28 -10.16
C LEU A 391 -18.84 1.17 -9.74
N LEU A 392 -17.78 1.34 -8.96
CA LEU A 392 -17.14 2.63 -8.69
C LEU A 392 -15.75 2.69 -9.34
N ILE A 393 -15.49 3.75 -10.10
CA ILE A 393 -14.17 4.07 -10.64
C ILE A 393 -13.80 5.49 -10.21
N GLY A 394 -12.62 5.68 -9.63
CA GLY A 394 -12.14 7.00 -9.25
C GLY A 394 -11.53 7.74 -10.43
N THR A 395 -11.62 9.06 -10.38
CA THR A 395 -10.84 9.97 -11.21
C THR A 395 -10.21 11.05 -10.36
N ASP A 396 -9.02 11.50 -10.75
CA ASP A 396 -8.39 12.66 -10.15
C ASP A 396 -9.03 13.95 -10.70
N VAL A 397 -9.17 14.96 -9.84
CA VAL A 397 -9.48 16.34 -10.22
C VAL A 397 -8.43 17.27 -9.64
N ALA A 398 -8.07 18.31 -10.39
CA ALA A 398 -6.95 19.18 -10.02
C ALA A 398 -7.19 20.01 -8.76
N GLY A 399 -8.44 20.25 -8.36
CA GLY A 399 -8.79 21.01 -7.15
C GLY A 399 -8.42 22.51 -7.18
N ARG A 400 -8.17 23.08 -8.38
CA ARG A 400 -7.75 24.48 -8.58
C ARG A 400 -8.94 25.32 -9.05
N GLU A 401 -9.92 25.47 -8.18
CA GLU A 401 -11.20 26.13 -8.49
C GLU A 401 -11.12 27.67 -8.54
N HIS A 402 -9.96 28.25 -8.18
CA HIS A 402 -9.68 29.68 -8.21
C HIS A 402 -8.42 29.98 -9.03
N ALA A 403 -8.44 31.03 -9.88
CA ALA A 403 -7.37 31.30 -10.85
C ALA A 403 -5.99 31.49 -10.18
N ALA A 404 -5.95 32.15 -9.03
CA ALA A 404 -4.73 32.32 -8.25
C ALA A 404 -4.09 31.00 -7.77
N LEU A 405 -4.83 29.88 -7.80
CA LEU A 405 -4.30 28.58 -7.45
C LEU A 405 -3.51 27.97 -8.61
N GLU A 406 -3.71 28.35 -9.87
CA GLU A 406 -3.03 27.73 -11.03
C GLU A 406 -1.49 27.88 -10.98
N GLU A 407 -0.98 28.95 -10.38
CA GLU A 407 0.47 29.19 -10.23
C GLU A 407 1.04 28.74 -8.87
N MET A 408 0.18 28.25 -7.97
CA MET A 408 0.57 27.89 -6.61
C MET A 408 1.12 26.47 -6.53
N VAL A 409 2.26 26.28 -5.87
CA VAL A 409 2.77 24.94 -5.54
C VAL A 409 2.04 24.41 -4.30
N GLY A 410 1.57 23.16 -4.35
CA GLY A 410 0.88 22.52 -3.23
C GLY A 410 0.09 21.27 -3.60
N PHE A 411 -0.67 20.73 -2.64
CA PHE A 411 -1.45 19.50 -2.82
C PHE A 411 -2.95 19.79 -2.97
N PHE A 412 -3.42 19.96 -4.21
CA PHE A 412 -4.82 20.31 -4.48
C PHE A 412 -5.65 19.13 -4.98
N VAL A 413 -5.00 18.06 -5.46
CA VAL A 413 -5.68 16.94 -6.10
C VAL A 413 -6.66 16.25 -5.16
N ASN A 414 -7.90 16.10 -5.63
CA ASN A 414 -8.94 15.31 -5.00
C ASN A 414 -9.28 14.09 -5.87
N VAL A 415 -9.85 13.04 -5.27
CA VAL A 415 -10.30 11.83 -5.98
C VAL A 415 -11.82 11.80 -5.92
N LEU A 416 -12.48 11.67 -7.07
CA LEU A 416 -13.94 11.60 -7.16
C LEU A 416 -14.38 10.19 -7.58
N PRO A 417 -15.26 9.52 -6.81
CA PRO A 417 -15.83 8.24 -7.20
C PRO A 417 -16.92 8.45 -8.26
N LEU A 418 -16.75 7.84 -9.42
CA LEU A 418 -17.72 7.84 -10.51
C LEU A 418 -18.45 6.50 -10.53
N ARG A 419 -19.75 6.53 -10.22
CA ARG A 419 -20.61 5.35 -10.26
C ARG A 419 -21.07 5.06 -11.68
N SER A 420 -20.88 3.82 -12.10
CA SER A 420 -21.19 3.34 -13.45
C SER A 420 -22.15 2.17 -13.37
N ARG A 421 -23.28 2.24 -14.10
CA ARG A 421 -24.30 1.17 -14.14
C ARG A 421 -24.49 0.65 -15.56
N HIS A 422 -24.10 -0.60 -15.79
CA HIS A 422 -24.11 -1.23 -17.09
C HIS A 422 -25.51 -1.75 -17.45
N GLN A 423 -25.96 -1.43 -18.65
CA GLN A 423 -27.19 -1.95 -19.27
C GLN A 423 -26.81 -2.56 -20.62
N PRO A 424 -26.87 -3.90 -20.80
CA PRO A 424 -26.33 -4.56 -21.99
C PRO A 424 -26.89 -4.10 -23.35
N GLU A 425 -28.14 -3.65 -23.36
CA GLU A 425 -28.89 -3.28 -24.57
C GLU A 425 -28.63 -1.85 -25.06
N GLN A 426 -28.04 -0.99 -24.22
CA GLN A 426 -27.78 0.41 -24.61
C GLN A 426 -26.69 0.47 -25.69
N SER A 427 -26.79 1.44 -26.60
CA SER A 427 -25.70 1.73 -27.54
C SER A 427 -24.51 2.38 -26.83
N PHE A 428 -23.32 2.29 -27.43
CA PHE A 428 -22.14 2.97 -26.89
C PHE A 428 -22.29 4.51 -26.86
N ALA A 429 -23.02 5.11 -27.81
CA ALA A 429 -23.32 6.54 -27.76
C ALA A 429 -24.19 6.93 -26.55
N GLN A 430 -25.22 6.13 -26.21
CA GLN A 430 -26.04 6.34 -25.02
C GLN A 430 -25.22 6.17 -23.74
N TRP A 431 -24.32 5.18 -23.73
CA TRP A 431 -23.35 4.96 -22.65
C TRP A 431 -22.47 6.19 -22.42
N LEU A 432 -21.86 6.74 -23.47
CA LEU A 432 -21.05 7.96 -23.37
C LEU A 432 -21.85 9.16 -22.86
N ALA A 433 -23.09 9.33 -23.31
CA ALA A 433 -23.95 10.40 -22.83
C ALA A 433 -24.23 10.29 -21.31
N ALA A 434 -24.43 9.06 -20.81
CA ALA A 434 -24.58 8.79 -19.38
C ALA A 434 -23.26 9.06 -18.62
N THR A 435 -22.12 8.55 -19.12
CA THR A 435 -20.79 8.81 -18.54
C THR A 435 -20.50 10.32 -18.46
N ARG A 436 -20.82 11.08 -19.51
CA ARG A 436 -20.72 12.54 -19.53
C ARG A 436 -21.55 13.17 -18.42
N GLY A 437 -22.82 12.76 -18.26
CA GLY A 437 -23.69 13.23 -17.19
C GLY A 437 -23.06 13.04 -15.81
N THR A 438 -22.65 11.80 -15.51
CA THR A 438 -22.00 11.44 -14.24
C THR A 438 -20.72 12.24 -13.98
N VAL A 439 -19.85 12.41 -14.98
CA VAL A 439 -18.61 13.18 -14.85
C VAL A 439 -18.89 14.65 -14.56
N LEU A 440 -19.83 15.26 -15.29
CA LEU A 440 -20.17 16.67 -15.10
C LEU A 440 -20.79 16.92 -13.73
N ASP A 441 -21.66 16.03 -13.25
CA ASP A 441 -22.26 16.13 -11.93
C ASP A 441 -21.21 15.96 -10.83
N ALA A 442 -20.31 14.99 -10.94
CA ALA A 442 -19.21 14.81 -10.00
C ALA A 442 -18.28 16.04 -9.96
N PHE A 443 -17.92 16.59 -11.13
CA PHE A 443 -17.03 17.75 -11.21
C PHE A 443 -17.68 19.03 -10.69
N ALA A 444 -19.00 19.17 -10.78
CA ALA A 444 -19.73 20.28 -10.19
C ALA A 444 -19.71 20.27 -8.64
N HIS A 445 -19.43 19.11 -8.04
CA HIS A 445 -19.38 18.89 -6.58
C HIS A 445 -17.99 18.41 -6.11
N SER A 446 -16.93 18.83 -6.81
CA SER A 446 -15.54 18.38 -6.60
C SER A 446 -14.89 18.88 -5.31
N SER A 447 -15.50 19.87 -4.65
CA SER A 447 -14.89 20.56 -3.52
C SER A 447 -14.95 19.75 -2.20
N LEU A 448 -15.84 18.75 -2.14
CA LEU A 448 -15.97 17.87 -0.97
C LEU A 448 -14.79 16.87 -0.90
N PRO A 449 -14.08 16.75 0.23
CA PRO A 449 -12.97 15.82 0.37
C PRO A 449 -13.36 14.35 0.17
N PHE A 450 -12.47 13.56 -0.46
CA PHE A 450 -12.70 12.13 -0.69
C PHE A 450 -13.09 11.34 0.57
N GLU A 451 -12.48 11.62 1.71
CA GLU A 451 -12.80 10.97 3.00
C GLU A 451 -14.25 11.22 3.39
N ARG A 452 -14.72 12.45 3.22
CA ARG A 452 -16.09 12.84 3.51
C ARG A 452 -17.07 12.19 2.52
N ILE A 453 -16.70 12.12 1.24
CA ILE A 453 -17.48 11.38 0.23
C ILE A 453 -17.59 9.89 0.63
N ALA A 454 -16.49 9.29 1.10
CA ALA A 454 -16.48 7.90 1.52
C ALA A 454 -17.29 7.64 2.80
N GLU A 455 -17.27 8.56 3.77
CA GLU A 455 -18.17 8.53 4.93
C GLU A 455 -19.64 8.57 4.53
N LEU A 456 -20.01 9.47 3.62
CA LEU A 456 -21.37 9.59 3.09
C LEU A 456 -21.81 8.33 2.32
N ALA A 457 -20.86 7.64 1.68
CA ALA A 457 -21.07 6.35 1.03
C ALA A 457 -21.13 5.17 2.01
N THR A 458 -21.00 5.40 3.33
CA THR A 458 -20.92 4.38 4.38
C THR A 458 -19.78 3.38 4.19
N ALA A 459 -18.70 3.83 3.55
CA ALA A 459 -17.55 3.00 3.23
C ALA A 459 -16.81 2.56 4.51
N ARG A 460 -16.46 1.28 4.59
CA ARG A 460 -15.75 0.71 5.74
C ARG A 460 -14.26 0.61 5.44
N ARG A 461 -13.43 1.07 6.38
CA ARG A 461 -11.96 0.85 6.31
C ARG A 461 -11.66 -0.63 6.42
N ASP A 462 -10.90 -1.16 5.47
CA ASP A 462 -10.35 -2.51 5.48
C ASP A 462 -8.88 -2.41 5.05
N ARG A 463 -7.97 -3.08 5.77
CA ARG A 463 -6.52 -3.00 5.50
C ARG A 463 -6.10 -3.62 4.17
N ARG A 464 -6.98 -4.41 3.55
CA ARG A 464 -6.75 -5.09 2.28
C ARG A 464 -7.10 -4.24 1.07
N TRP A 465 -7.86 -3.16 1.26
CA TRP A 465 -8.46 -2.37 0.19
C TRP A 465 -8.29 -0.87 0.43
N ASN A 466 -8.39 -0.09 -0.63
CA ASN A 466 -8.69 1.32 -0.48
C ASN A 466 -10.10 1.54 0.07
N LEU A 467 -10.32 2.70 0.69
CA LEU A 467 -11.55 3.02 1.41
C LEU A 467 -12.83 2.91 0.56
N LEU A 468 -12.84 3.43 -0.68
CA LEU A 468 -14.03 3.44 -1.54
C LEU A 468 -13.75 3.03 -2.99
N VAL A 469 -12.55 3.33 -3.49
CA VAL A 469 -12.21 3.14 -4.90
C VAL A 469 -10.99 2.25 -5.03
N GLN A 470 -11.13 1.17 -5.79
CA GLN A 470 -10.04 0.23 -6.10
C GLN A 470 -9.52 0.41 -7.54
N LEU A 471 -10.29 1.06 -8.41
CA LEU A 471 -9.93 1.30 -9.81
C LEU A 471 -9.85 2.79 -10.07
N LEU A 472 -8.73 3.26 -10.61
CA LEU A 472 -8.50 4.66 -10.93
C LEU A 472 -8.33 4.84 -12.44
N PHE A 473 -8.98 5.85 -13.00
CA PHE A 473 -8.74 6.29 -14.37
C PHE A 473 -8.37 7.77 -14.37
N VAL A 474 -7.24 8.11 -15.00
CA VAL A 474 -6.74 9.49 -15.05
C VAL A 474 -6.22 9.77 -16.46
N MET A 475 -6.64 10.89 -17.05
CA MET A 475 -6.02 11.42 -18.25
C MET A 475 -5.10 12.60 -17.87
N GLN A 476 -3.80 12.44 -18.12
CA GLN A 476 -2.78 13.43 -17.77
C GLN A 476 -2.68 14.51 -18.85
N ASN A 477 -3.57 15.50 -18.78
CA ASN A 477 -3.57 16.66 -19.67
C ASN A 477 -3.09 17.94 -18.95
N MET A 478 -2.17 17.77 -18.01
CA MET A 478 -1.60 18.88 -17.24
C MET A 478 -0.53 19.57 -18.08
N PRO A 479 -0.30 20.88 -17.93
CA PRO A 479 0.77 21.57 -18.65
C PRO A 479 2.13 20.91 -18.38
N THR A 480 2.72 20.29 -19.42
CA THR A 480 4.08 19.76 -19.38
C THR A 480 5.05 20.81 -19.90
N HIS A 481 6.06 21.13 -19.12
CA HIS A 481 7.15 22.01 -19.52
C HIS A 481 8.43 21.20 -19.70
N ASP A 482 9.12 21.41 -20.80
CA ASP A 482 10.46 20.87 -21.00
C ASP A 482 11.48 21.67 -20.17
N PHE A 483 12.55 20.99 -19.76
CA PHE A 483 13.70 21.66 -19.17
C PHE A 483 14.46 22.44 -20.23
N ASP A 484 14.25 23.76 -20.25
CA ASP A 484 15.00 24.68 -21.10
C ASP A 484 16.26 25.16 -20.37
N LEU A 485 17.33 24.36 -20.47
CA LEU A 485 18.61 24.61 -19.84
C LEU A 485 19.71 24.79 -20.91
N PRO A 486 20.34 25.97 -21.02
CA PRO A 486 21.33 26.26 -22.06
C PRO A 486 22.50 25.27 -22.06
N GLY A 487 22.78 24.70 -23.23
CA GLY A 487 23.91 23.78 -23.42
C GLY A 487 23.76 22.40 -22.76
N LEU A 488 22.55 22.06 -22.30
CA LEU A 488 22.24 20.77 -21.66
C LEU A 488 21.15 20.04 -22.43
N GLU A 489 21.42 18.79 -22.77
CA GLU A 489 20.40 17.86 -23.24
C GLU A 489 19.80 17.16 -22.01
N VAL A 490 18.48 17.29 -21.80
CA VAL A 490 17.79 16.77 -20.63
C VAL A 490 16.87 15.62 -21.04
N GLN A 491 17.02 14.47 -20.38
CA GLN A 491 16.18 13.31 -20.61
C GLN A 491 15.64 12.77 -19.28
N ALA A 492 14.32 12.61 -19.18
CA ALA A 492 13.73 11.89 -18.06
C ALA A 492 13.97 10.38 -18.20
N LEU A 493 14.51 9.74 -17.15
CA LEU A 493 14.71 8.29 -17.11
C LEU A 493 13.43 7.58 -16.65
N PRO A 494 13.04 6.45 -17.26
CA PRO A 494 11.84 5.70 -16.87
C PRO A 494 11.88 5.27 -15.41
N ALA A 495 10.79 5.42 -14.67
CA ALA A 495 10.72 5.05 -13.25
C ALA A 495 11.23 3.62 -13.01
N SER A 496 12.10 3.43 -12.01
CA SER A 496 12.68 2.11 -11.71
C SER A 496 11.72 1.23 -10.88
N HIS A 497 10.77 1.85 -10.18
CA HIS A 497 9.80 1.21 -9.27
C HIS A 497 8.42 1.86 -9.47
N ALA A 498 7.36 1.06 -9.32
CA ALA A 498 5.99 1.55 -9.31
C ALA A 498 5.34 1.24 -7.96
N HIS A 499 4.65 2.22 -7.38
CA HIS A 499 3.80 2.01 -6.23
C HIS A 499 2.36 1.93 -6.70
N ALA A 500 1.67 0.84 -6.37
CA ALA A 500 0.25 0.67 -6.64
C ALA A 500 -0.53 1.16 -5.42
N LYS A 501 -1.18 2.32 -5.56
CA LYS A 501 -2.14 2.79 -4.55
C LYS A 501 -3.49 2.14 -4.71
N PHE A 502 -3.84 1.73 -5.93
CA PHE A 502 -5.10 1.12 -6.35
C PHE A 502 -4.84 -0.29 -6.89
N ASP A 503 -5.87 -1.12 -6.99
CA ASP A 503 -5.77 -2.42 -7.67
C ASP A 503 -5.26 -2.24 -9.09
N ILE A 504 -5.88 -1.31 -9.81
CA ILE A 504 -5.48 -0.87 -11.14
C ILE A 504 -5.69 0.64 -11.21
N ALA A 505 -4.66 1.36 -11.64
CA ALA A 505 -4.73 2.74 -12.04
C ALA A 505 -4.28 2.86 -13.50
N LEU A 506 -5.15 3.39 -14.36
CA LEU A 506 -4.87 3.64 -15.77
C LEU A 506 -4.61 5.13 -15.97
N PHE A 507 -3.36 5.48 -16.29
CA PHE A 507 -2.95 6.83 -16.65
C PHE A 507 -2.83 6.94 -18.17
N VAL A 508 -3.54 7.88 -18.79
CA VAL A 508 -3.46 8.13 -20.23
C VAL A 508 -2.87 9.51 -20.50
N THR A 509 -1.75 9.57 -21.21
CA THR A 509 -1.01 10.80 -21.50
C THR A 509 -0.91 11.01 -23.01
N PRO A 510 -1.34 12.16 -23.56
CA PRO A 510 -1.06 12.52 -24.94
C PRO A 510 0.45 12.72 -25.17
N VAL A 511 1.02 12.06 -26.19
CA VAL A 511 2.44 12.16 -26.55
C VAL A 511 2.57 12.15 -28.07
N ASP A 512 3.04 13.24 -28.66
CA ASP A 512 3.27 13.38 -30.11
C ASP A 512 2.08 12.91 -30.99
N GLY A 513 0.87 13.35 -30.66
CA GLY A 513 -0.37 12.96 -31.36
C GLY A 513 -0.86 11.53 -31.07
N ALA A 514 -0.07 10.69 -30.41
CA ALA A 514 -0.46 9.39 -29.88
C ALA A 514 -0.94 9.49 -28.43
N LEU A 515 -1.48 8.39 -27.89
CA LEU A 515 -1.71 8.28 -26.43
C LEU A 515 -0.78 7.21 -25.86
N GLN A 516 -0.19 7.51 -24.72
CA GLN A 516 0.55 6.58 -23.88
C GLN A 516 -0.36 6.18 -22.72
N ALA A 517 -0.66 4.89 -22.60
CA ALA A 517 -1.51 4.32 -21.56
C ALA A 517 -0.67 3.49 -20.58
N ASP A 518 -0.44 4.02 -19.39
CA ASP A 518 0.32 3.40 -18.32
C ASP A 518 -0.63 2.75 -17.30
N TRP A 519 -0.64 1.42 -17.28
CA TRP A 519 -1.35 0.57 -16.34
C TRP A 519 -0.47 0.32 -15.13
N VAL A 520 -0.75 0.98 -14.01
CA VAL A 520 -0.12 0.71 -12.71
C VAL A 520 -1.02 -0.21 -11.92
N TYR A 521 -0.55 -1.39 -11.56
CA TYR A 521 -1.37 -2.41 -10.93
C TYR A 521 -0.67 -3.04 -9.73
N ALA A 522 -1.46 -3.52 -8.78
CA ALA A 522 -0.96 -4.17 -7.59
C ALA A 522 -0.42 -5.57 -7.90
N SER A 523 0.92 -5.67 -7.89
CA SER A 523 1.63 -6.91 -8.26
C SER A 523 1.39 -8.06 -7.29
N GLN A 524 0.92 -7.76 -6.07
CA GLN A 524 0.52 -8.73 -5.06
C GLN A 524 -0.79 -9.48 -5.40
N VAL A 525 -1.61 -8.97 -6.33
CA VAL A 525 -2.88 -9.58 -6.75
C VAL A 525 -2.99 -9.85 -8.24
N PHE A 526 -2.24 -9.13 -9.09
CA PHE A 526 -2.22 -9.34 -10.53
C PHE A 526 -0.84 -9.71 -11.05
N GLN A 527 -0.80 -10.72 -11.91
CA GLN A 527 0.37 -11.12 -12.68
C GLN A 527 0.48 -10.28 -13.96
N SER A 528 1.71 -10.09 -14.44
CA SER A 528 1.99 -9.31 -15.65
C SER A 528 1.25 -9.82 -16.89
N GLY A 529 1.17 -11.15 -17.06
CA GLY A 529 0.45 -11.75 -18.19
C GLY A 529 -1.04 -11.44 -18.22
N THR A 530 -1.69 -11.38 -17.05
CA THR A 530 -3.12 -11.01 -16.93
C THR A 530 -3.35 -9.55 -17.30
N MET A 531 -2.47 -8.66 -16.83
CA MET A 531 -2.54 -7.24 -17.16
C MET A 531 -2.25 -6.96 -18.63
N GLN A 532 -1.33 -7.70 -19.25
CA GLN A 532 -1.07 -7.62 -20.69
C GLN A 532 -2.31 -7.99 -21.51
N ARG A 533 -3.04 -9.05 -21.14
CA ARG A 533 -4.30 -9.42 -21.78
C ARG A 533 -5.38 -8.36 -21.60
N MET A 534 -5.53 -7.84 -20.38
CA MET A 534 -6.51 -6.77 -20.09
C MET A 534 -6.23 -5.50 -20.92
N ALA A 535 -4.96 -5.09 -21.01
CA ALA A 535 -4.57 -3.92 -21.81
C ALA A 535 -4.77 -4.15 -23.31
N ALA A 536 -4.44 -5.35 -23.83
CA ALA A 536 -4.70 -5.72 -25.21
C ALA A 536 -6.21 -5.74 -25.54
N ALA A 537 -7.03 -6.29 -24.63
CA ALA A 537 -8.48 -6.28 -24.77
C ALA A 537 -9.06 -4.86 -24.77
N TRP A 538 -8.49 -3.95 -23.98
CA TRP A 538 -8.89 -2.54 -24.00
C TRP A 538 -8.56 -1.86 -25.33
N VAL A 539 -7.36 -2.08 -25.88
CA VAL A 539 -6.99 -1.52 -27.20
C VAL A 539 -7.90 -2.07 -28.30
N ALA A 540 -8.16 -3.38 -28.32
CA ALA A 540 -9.08 -4.00 -29.27
C ALA A 540 -10.51 -3.46 -29.13
N LEU A 541 -10.94 -3.15 -27.90
CA LEU A 541 -12.23 -2.50 -27.65
C LEU A 541 -12.28 -1.08 -28.23
N LEU A 542 -11.21 -0.29 -28.08
CA LEU A 542 -11.13 1.05 -28.68
C LEU A 542 -11.24 1.00 -30.21
N GLU A 543 -10.59 0.03 -30.85
CA GLU A 543 -10.69 -0.20 -32.30
C GLU A 543 -12.12 -0.55 -32.73
N GLN A 544 -12.80 -1.42 -31.98
CA GLN A 544 -14.20 -1.77 -32.23
C GLN A 544 -15.16 -0.58 -32.03
N ILE A 545 -14.96 0.22 -30.98
CA ILE A 545 -15.75 1.42 -30.68
C ILE A 545 -15.68 2.40 -31.85
N VAL A 546 -14.48 2.66 -32.38
CA VAL A 546 -14.29 3.53 -33.54
C VAL A 546 -14.96 2.98 -34.79
N ALA A 547 -14.88 1.66 -35.00
CA ALA A 547 -15.47 1.03 -36.18
C ALA A 547 -17.00 1.00 -36.12
N GLN A 548 -17.59 0.84 -34.94
CA GLN A 548 -19.02 0.55 -34.76
C GLN A 548 -19.59 1.24 -33.50
N PRO A 549 -19.70 2.57 -33.45
CA PRO A 549 -20.08 3.31 -32.23
C PRO A 549 -21.57 3.19 -31.85
N HIS A 550 -22.39 2.63 -32.73
CA HIS A 550 -23.85 2.47 -32.53
C HIS A 550 -24.23 1.06 -32.08
N TRP A 551 -23.26 0.16 -31.92
CA TRP A 551 -23.54 -1.19 -31.44
C TRP A 551 -24.05 -1.18 -29.99
N PRO A 552 -24.96 -2.12 -29.65
CA PRO A 552 -25.30 -2.36 -28.25
C PRO A 552 -24.06 -2.86 -27.50
N LEU A 553 -23.95 -2.51 -26.22
CA LEU A 553 -22.78 -2.86 -25.40
C LEU A 553 -22.50 -4.37 -25.36
N SER A 554 -23.56 -5.20 -25.47
CA SER A 554 -23.48 -6.67 -25.56
C SER A 554 -22.72 -7.22 -26.75
N ARG A 555 -22.58 -6.45 -27.83
CA ARG A 555 -21.98 -6.91 -29.09
C ARG A 555 -20.47 -6.70 -29.18
N TYR A 556 -19.88 -5.86 -28.32
CA TYR A 556 -18.44 -5.69 -28.29
C TYR A 556 -17.76 -6.95 -27.75
N GLU A 557 -16.83 -7.49 -28.53
CA GLU A 557 -16.06 -8.67 -28.15
C GLU A 557 -14.91 -8.23 -27.25
N ILE A 558 -15.02 -8.55 -25.96
CA ILE A 558 -14.05 -8.17 -24.93
C ILE A 558 -13.54 -9.45 -24.29
N PRO A 559 -12.37 -9.98 -24.72
CA PRO A 559 -11.79 -11.18 -24.14
C PRO A 559 -11.57 -11.03 -22.62
N LEU A 560 -11.94 -12.05 -21.86
CA LEU A 560 -11.75 -12.07 -20.41
C LEU A 560 -10.26 -12.20 -20.07
N MET A 561 -9.82 -11.52 -19.02
CA MET A 561 -8.43 -11.54 -18.57
C MET A 561 -8.01 -12.91 -18.00
N LYS A 562 -8.99 -13.71 -17.58
CA LYS A 562 -8.87 -15.14 -17.29
C LYS A 562 -9.90 -15.90 -18.14
N GLU A 563 -9.49 -17.02 -18.73
CA GLU A 563 -10.47 -17.92 -19.33
C GLU A 563 -11.45 -18.39 -18.24
N PRO A 564 -12.76 -18.39 -18.49
CA PRO A 564 -13.70 -19.00 -17.55
C PRO A 564 -13.30 -20.46 -17.41
N LEU A 565 -13.14 -20.93 -16.16
CA LEU A 565 -13.05 -22.36 -15.86
C LEU A 565 -14.36 -23.00 -16.32
N THR A 566 -14.43 -23.38 -17.59
CA THR A 566 -15.55 -24.15 -18.11
C THR A 566 -15.51 -25.49 -17.40
N MET A 567 -16.49 -25.71 -16.52
CA MET A 567 -16.95 -27.03 -16.10
C MET A 567 -17.27 -27.84 -17.36
N SER A 568 -16.28 -28.57 -17.88
CA SER A 568 -16.49 -29.64 -18.84
C SER A 568 -15.84 -30.90 -18.30
N SER A 569 -16.74 -31.79 -17.92
CA SER A 569 -16.59 -33.19 -17.55
C SER A 569 -15.69 -34.00 -18.49
N THR A 570 -15.08 -35.02 -17.88
CA THR A 570 -14.56 -36.28 -18.45
C THR A 570 -13.39 -36.17 -19.42
N VAL A 571 -12.16 -36.21 -18.89
CA VAL A 571 -11.07 -36.96 -19.51
C VAL A 571 -10.49 -37.93 -18.49
N SER A 572 -10.56 -39.20 -18.85
CA SER A 572 -10.06 -40.38 -18.16
C SER A 572 -8.57 -40.28 -17.86
N VAL A 573 -8.21 -40.48 -16.59
CA VAL A 573 -6.84 -40.71 -16.15
C VAL A 573 -6.41 -42.13 -16.54
N SER A 574 -5.30 -42.25 -17.25
CA SER A 574 -4.51 -43.49 -17.31
C SER A 574 -3.08 -43.19 -16.83
N PRO A 575 -2.47 -44.07 -16.00
CA PRO A 575 -1.26 -43.74 -15.27
C PRO A 575 -0.01 -43.98 -16.13
N ALA A 576 0.85 -42.98 -16.26
CA ALA A 576 2.17 -43.13 -16.86
C ALA A 576 3.26 -43.21 -15.78
N ARG A 577 3.76 -44.44 -15.60
CA ARG A 577 5.11 -44.91 -15.23
C ARG A 577 6.04 -44.05 -14.37
N ALA A 578 6.55 -44.72 -13.32
CA ALA A 578 7.66 -44.35 -12.45
C ALA A 578 9.00 -44.09 -13.18
N PRO A 579 9.95 -43.36 -12.55
CA PRO A 579 11.18 -42.87 -13.18
C PRO A 579 12.28 -43.93 -13.29
N LEU A 580 13.02 -43.92 -14.40
CA LEU A 580 14.25 -44.70 -14.60
C LEU A 580 15.48 -43.97 -14.04
N ALA A 581 16.35 -44.73 -13.37
CA ALA A 581 17.62 -44.30 -12.79
C ALA A 581 18.71 -44.01 -13.86
N PRO A 582 19.80 -43.28 -13.51
CA PRO A 582 20.68 -42.63 -14.48
C PRO A 582 21.81 -43.55 -14.96
N GLY A 583 22.09 -43.52 -16.27
CA GLY A 583 23.18 -44.25 -16.90
C GLY A 583 23.91 -43.43 -17.96
N LYS A 584 25.12 -42.99 -17.60
CA LYS A 584 26.32 -42.77 -18.44
C LYS A 584 26.11 -42.39 -19.91
N LEU A 585 26.41 -41.13 -20.25
CA LEU A 585 27.17 -40.80 -21.47
C LEU A 585 27.89 -39.46 -21.29
N ASP A 586 29.11 -39.61 -20.80
CA ASP A 586 30.16 -38.62 -20.76
C ASP A 586 30.92 -38.72 -22.09
N LYS A 587 31.05 -37.61 -22.82
CA LYS A 587 32.13 -37.25 -23.78
C LYS A 587 31.61 -36.26 -24.84
N LEU A 588 31.76 -34.96 -24.55
CA LEU A 588 32.39 -33.97 -25.44
C LEU A 588 32.25 -32.58 -24.83
N ASN A 589 33.23 -32.19 -24.00
CA ASN A 589 34.00 -30.96 -24.18
C ASN A 589 34.92 -30.73 -22.99
N LYS A 590 36.16 -31.22 -23.12
CA LYS A 590 37.32 -30.67 -22.44
C LYS A 590 37.95 -29.63 -23.37
N LEU A 591 37.98 -28.37 -22.96
CA LEU A 591 39.22 -27.58 -22.95
C LEU A 591 39.02 -26.25 -22.21
N LYS A 592 39.88 -26.09 -21.18
CA LYS A 592 40.25 -24.90 -20.39
C LYS A 592 39.53 -24.74 -19.05
N GLY A 593 40.22 -25.26 -18.03
CA GLY A 593 39.98 -24.95 -16.63
C GLY A 593 40.70 -23.68 -16.19
N MET A 594 40.07 -22.96 -15.27
CA MET A 594 40.69 -22.51 -14.03
C MET A 594 39.69 -22.83 -12.91
N SER A 595 40.19 -23.57 -11.91
CA SER A 595 39.46 -24.00 -10.72
C SER A 595 39.03 -22.78 -9.88
N ALA A 596 37.73 -22.52 -9.79
CA ALA A 596 37.16 -21.86 -8.62
C ALA A 596 36.76 -22.94 -7.63
N ALA A 597 37.35 -22.91 -6.44
CA ALA A 597 37.04 -23.83 -5.35
C ALA A 597 35.52 -23.83 -5.05
N ALA A 598 34.96 -25.00 -4.76
CA ALA A 598 33.59 -25.13 -4.30
C ALA A 598 33.35 -24.21 -3.07
N PRO A 599 32.25 -23.43 -3.02
CA PRO A 599 31.99 -22.54 -1.89
C PRO A 599 31.86 -23.38 -0.61
N LYS A 600 32.69 -23.07 0.40
CA LYS A 600 32.55 -23.64 1.74
C LYS A 600 31.16 -23.29 2.29
N ALA A 601 30.48 -24.25 2.92
CA ALA A 601 29.20 -24.01 3.56
C ALA A 601 29.33 -22.86 4.57
N ALA A 602 28.55 -21.79 4.36
CA ALA A 602 28.63 -20.55 5.14
C ALA A 602 28.17 -20.70 6.61
N VAL A 603 27.52 -21.82 6.95
CA VAL A 603 27.00 -22.13 8.29
C VAL A 603 27.38 -23.56 8.71
N ARG A 604 27.45 -23.79 10.02
CA ARG A 604 27.62 -25.09 10.65
C ARG A 604 26.35 -25.45 11.41
N MET A 605 25.83 -26.66 11.19
CA MET A 605 24.60 -27.14 11.82
C MET A 605 24.92 -28.35 12.71
N ARG A 606 24.40 -28.37 13.94
CA ARG A 606 24.55 -29.50 14.89
C ARG A 606 23.43 -29.46 15.94
N PRO A 607 23.08 -30.59 16.57
CA PRO A 607 22.22 -30.54 17.75
C PRO A 607 22.82 -29.69 18.86
N LEU A 608 21.98 -28.97 19.58
CA LEU A 608 22.42 -28.18 20.73
C LEU A 608 22.91 -29.07 21.89
N ARG A 609 22.26 -30.22 22.12
CA ARG A 609 22.70 -31.27 23.03
C ARG A 609 23.09 -32.53 22.24
N PRO A 610 24.27 -33.13 22.48
CA PRO A 610 24.64 -34.38 21.83
C PRO A 610 23.63 -35.49 22.12
N GLY A 611 23.22 -36.25 21.09
CA GLY A 611 22.26 -37.35 21.24
C GLY A 611 20.79 -36.94 21.22
N THR A 612 20.47 -35.65 21.08
CA THR A 612 19.11 -35.17 20.80
C THR A 612 19.03 -34.62 19.38
N ASP A 613 17.82 -34.57 18.82
CA ASP A 613 17.55 -33.88 17.55
C ASP A 613 16.90 -32.50 17.77
N PHE A 614 16.72 -32.05 19.02
CA PHE A 614 16.07 -30.79 19.36
C PHE A 614 16.83 -30.01 20.45
N PRO A 615 16.92 -28.66 20.34
CA PRO A 615 16.79 -27.87 19.10
C PRO A 615 18.03 -28.03 18.20
N LEU A 616 17.91 -27.62 16.94
CA LEU A 616 19.06 -27.51 16.03
C LEU A 616 19.81 -26.20 16.29
N LEU A 617 21.12 -26.27 16.48
CA LEU A 617 22.01 -25.10 16.53
C LEU A 617 22.58 -24.84 15.12
N VAL A 618 22.34 -23.64 14.59
CA VAL A 618 22.88 -23.13 13.33
C VAL A 618 23.83 -21.98 13.64
N GLU A 619 25.12 -22.17 13.36
CA GLU A 619 26.18 -21.19 13.64
C GLU A 619 26.77 -20.66 12.34
N ALA A 620 26.82 -19.34 12.16
CA ALA A 620 27.56 -18.74 11.05
C ALA A 620 29.06 -19.02 11.18
N THR A 621 29.70 -19.38 10.07
CA THR A 621 31.15 -19.71 10.04
C THR A 621 32.04 -18.53 9.65
N SER A 622 31.44 -17.42 9.21
CA SER A 622 32.11 -16.17 8.87
C SER A 622 31.37 -14.98 9.49
N ALA A 623 32.10 -13.98 9.95
CA ALA A 623 31.54 -12.73 10.45
C ALA A 623 30.98 -11.84 9.32
N ASP A 624 31.48 -12.00 8.10
CA ASP A 624 31.07 -11.23 6.91
C ASP A 624 29.88 -11.86 6.16
N LEU A 625 29.16 -12.79 6.81
CA LEU A 625 27.99 -13.41 6.20
C LEU A 625 26.87 -12.36 6.06
N ASP A 626 26.44 -12.09 4.82
CA ASP A 626 25.17 -11.38 4.60
C ASP A 626 24.02 -12.28 5.04
N THR A 627 23.53 -12.04 6.25
CA THR A 627 22.58 -12.91 6.93
C THR A 627 21.18 -12.82 6.37
N VAL A 628 20.79 -11.67 5.82
CA VAL A 628 19.50 -11.46 5.16
C VAL A 628 19.50 -12.14 3.79
N ALA A 629 20.58 -11.98 3.01
CA ALA A 629 20.71 -12.68 1.73
C ALA A 629 20.79 -14.20 1.93
N TRP A 630 21.53 -14.66 2.94
CA TRP A 630 21.60 -16.08 3.28
C TRP A 630 20.22 -16.61 3.70
N ALA A 631 19.49 -15.90 4.56
CA ALA A 631 18.16 -16.28 5.00
C ALA A 631 17.18 -16.42 3.82
N ARG A 632 17.14 -15.44 2.91
CA ARG A 632 16.29 -15.49 1.70
C ARG A 632 16.64 -16.66 0.80
N ALA A 633 17.92 -16.88 0.53
CA ALA A 633 18.37 -17.97 -0.33
C ALA A 633 18.11 -19.36 0.28
N ASN A 634 18.00 -19.45 1.60
CA ASN A 634 17.83 -20.70 2.33
C ASN A 634 16.44 -20.86 2.98
N GLN A 635 15.45 -20.04 2.61
CA GLN A 635 14.07 -20.14 3.12
C GLN A 635 13.51 -21.58 3.10
N PRO A 636 13.55 -22.33 1.99
CA PRO A 636 13.02 -23.69 1.96
C PRO A 636 13.77 -24.65 2.88
N LEU A 637 15.09 -24.46 3.02
CA LEU A 637 15.93 -25.26 3.92
C LEU A 637 15.57 -24.98 5.38
N ILE A 638 15.45 -23.71 5.76
CA ILE A 638 15.11 -23.31 7.13
C ILE A 638 13.73 -23.84 7.52
N ALA A 639 12.74 -23.77 6.61
CA ALA A 639 11.41 -24.36 6.83
C ALA A 639 11.49 -25.87 7.07
N SER A 640 12.21 -26.61 6.23
CA SER A 640 12.39 -28.06 6.39
C SER A 640 13.12 -28.43 7.69
N LEU A 641 14.14 -27.65 8.08
CA LEU A 641 14.84 -27.85 9.34
C LEU A 641 13.93 -27.58 10.54
N LEU A 642 13.10 -26.54 10.49
CA LEU A 642 12.17 -26.23 11.58
C LEU A 642 11.12 -27.34 11.73
N GLU A 643 10.58 -27.86 10.63
CA GLU A 643 9.61 -28.97 10.65
C GLU A 643 10.22 -30.26 11.20
N ARG A 644 11.46 -30.56 10.85
CA ARG A 644 12.17 -31.74 11.36
C ARG A 644 12.47 -31.60 12.85
N HIS A 645 13.11 -30.50 13.22
CA HIS A 645 13.70 -30.36 14.55
C HIS A 645 12.71 -29.80 15.56
N GLY A 646 11.75 -28.96 15.17
CA GLY A 646 10.77 -28.28 16.04
C GLY A 646 11.26 -26.94 16.58
N GLY A 647 12.58 -26.72 16.63
CA GLY A 647 13.19 -25.46 17.04
C GLY A 647 14.62 -25.32 16.52
N ILE A 648 15.00 -24.08 16.18
CA ILE A 648 16.31 -23.70 15.64
C ILE A 648 16.88 -22.55 16.47
N LEU A 649 18.10 -22.69 16.97
CA LEU A 649 18.88 -21.60 17.56
C LEU A 649 19.91 -21.11 16.53
N PHE A 650 19.74 -19.89 16.05
CA PHE A 650 20.70 -19.18 15.21
C PHE A 650 21.67 -18.38 16.08
N ARG A 651 22.97 -18.60 15.87
CA ARG A 651 24.05 -17.95 16.63
C ARG A 651 25.13 -17.41 15.70
N ARG A 652 25.71 -16.27 16.07
CA ARG A 652 26.75 -15.54 15.31
C ARG A 652 26.30 -15.02 13.94
N PHE A 653 25.02 -14.76 13.75
CA PHE A 653 24.46 -14.15 12.54
C PHE A 653 24.65 -12.61 12.47
N GLY A 654 25.51 -12.02 13.30
CA GLY A 654 25.82 -10.59 13.26
C GLY A 654 24.62 -9.66 13.49
N LEU A 655 23.53 -10.16 14.09
CA LEU A 655 22.32 -9.38 14.37
C LEU A 655 22.55 -8.54 15.64
N ALA A 656 22.61 -7.21 15.52
CA ALA A 656 22.93 -6.33 16.63
C ALA A 656 21.70 -5.61 17.20
N THR A 657 20.69 -5.38 16.37
CA THR A 657 19.51 -4.57 16.70
C THR A 657 18.20 -5.31 16.44
N PRO A 658 17.09 -4.89 17.08
CA PRO A 658 15.75 -5.41 16.75
C PRO A 658 15.41 -5.30 15.26
N GLN A 659 15.90 -4.26 14.57
CA GLN A 659 15.70 -4.07 13.13
C GLN A 659 16.50 -5.07 12.28
N ASP A 660 17.70 -5.47 12.73
CA ASP A 660 18.45 -6.56 12.07
C ASP A 660 17.72 -7.88 12.20
N PHE A 661 17.21 -8.15 13.40
CA PHE A 661 16.37 -9.32 13.66
C PHE A 661 15.07 -9.30 12.85
N GLU A 662 14.37 -8.17 12.77
CA GLU A 662 13.14 -8.04 11.97
C GLU A 662 13.44 -8.34 10.49
N ARG A 663 14.48 -7.75 9.91
CA ARG A 663 14.89 -8.03 8.52
C ARG A 663 15.29 -9.49 8.30
N PHE A 664 15.98 -10.10 9.27
CA PHE A 664 16.37 -11.52 9.21
C PHE A 664 15.15 -12.45 9.31
N ALA A 665 14.22 -12.15 10.22
CA ALA A 665 12.99 -12.92 10.39
C ALA A 665 12.05 -12.75 9.18
N GLU A 666 11.88 -11.55 8.63
CA GLU A 666 11.10 -11.29 7.41
C GLU A 666 11.71 -11.96 6.16
N ALA A 667 13.05 -12.06 6.14
CA ALA A 667 13.75 -12.81 5.12
C ALA A 667 13.52 -14.32 5.21
N ILE A 668 13.04 -14.86 6.33
CA ILE A 668 12.68 -16.28 6.48
C ILE A 668 11.18 -16.48 6.32
N GLU A 669 10.40 -15.59 6.94
CA GLU A 669 8.94 -15.57 6.95
C GLU A 669 8.45 -14.17 6.54
N PRO A 670 8.15 -13.93 5.26
CA PRO A 670 7.69 -12.62 4.79
C PRO A 670 6.40 -12.14 5.48
N GLU A 671 5.59 -13.08 5.98
CA GLU A 671 4.33 -12.84 6.71
C GLU A 671 4.51 -12.85 8.24
N LEU A 672 5.50 -12.13 8.76
CA LEU A 672 5.55 -11.84 10.21
C LEU A 672 4.30 -11.06 10.64
N TYR A 673 3.63 -11.55 11.69
CA TYR A 673 2.43 -11.00 12.31
C TYR A 673 1.23 -10.86 11.37
N GLY A 674 0.70 -11.98 10.89
CA GLY A 674 -0.74 -12.04 10.57
C GLY A 674 -1.59 -11.48 11.74
N SER A 675 -2.88 -11.19 11.52
CA SER A 675 -3.74 -10.46 12.47
C SER A 675 -3.88 -11.15 13.85
N TYR A 676 -2.88 -10.96 14.72
CA TYR A 676 -2.81 -11.41 16.09
C TYR A 676 -3.16 -10.21 16.98
N GLY A 677 -4.30 -10.31 17.67
CA GLY A 677 -5.08 -9.17 18.16
C GLY A 677 -4.66 -8.56 19.51
N ASP A 678 -3.86 -9.23 20.35
CA ASP A 678 -3.90 -8.94 21.79
C ASP A 678 -2.55 -8.67 22.48
N LEU A 679 -1.59 -8.00 21.85
CA LEU A 679 -0.40 -7.51 22.58
C LEU A 679 0.00 -6.07 22.22
N PRO A 680 0.36 -5.23 23.22
CA PRO A 680 0.70 -3.84 23.00
C PRO A 680 2.02 -3.69 22.25
N LYS A 681 2.00 -2.96 21.13
CA LYS A 681 3.19 -2.55 20.38
C LYS A 681 3.90 -1.45 21.16
N LYS A 682 5.04 -1.75 21.79
CA LYS A 682 5.93 -0.73 22.38
C LYS A 682 7.24 -0.65 21.60
N GLU A 683 7.59 0.59 21.25
CA GLU A 683 8.81 1.15 20.67
C GLU A 683 9.92 0.17 20.22
N GLY A 684 10.31 0.28 18.94
CA GLY A 684 11.58 -0.24 18.43
C GLY A 684 11.53 -1.10 17.16
N GLY A 685 10.37 -1.31 16.53
CA GLY A 685 10.24 -2.05 15.26
C GLY A 685 8.78 -2.04 14.78
N ASN A 686 8.54 -2.17 13.47
CA ASN A 686 7.19 -2.09 12.89
C ASN A 686 6.38 -3.38 13.12
N LYS A 687 7.08 -4.53 13.18
CA LYS A 687 6.53 -5.88 13.36
C LYS A 687 7.34 -6.70 14.38
N THR A 688 7.79 -6.12 15.47
CA THR A 688 8.34 -6.87 16.62
C THR A 688 7.86 -6.20 17.91
N TYR A 689 7.80 -6.95 19.01
CA TYR A 689 7.46 -6.37 20.31
C TYR A 689 8.35 -6.94 21.41
N ARG A 690 8.52 -6.19 22.50
CA ARG A 690 9.26 -6.65 23.68
C ARG A 690 8.38 -7.57 24.50
N SER A 691 8.97 -8.65 25.05
CA SER A 691 8.25 -9.57 25.95
C SER A 691 7.43 -8.81 27.00
N THR A 692 6.19 -9.26 27.25
CA THR A 692 5.31 -8.72 28.29
C THR A 692 6.07 -8.60 29.62
N PRO A 693 5.94 -7.48 30.35
CA PRO A 693 6.61 -7.31 31.64
C PRO A 693 6.03 -8.33 32.63
N TYR A 694 6.80 -9.38 32.89
CA TYR A 694 6.53 -10.40 33.91
C TYR A 694 7.63 -10.30 34.97
N PRO A 695 7.33 -10.37 36.28
CA PRO A 695 8.31 -10.16 37.34
C PRO A 695 9.59 -10.98 37.12
N GLU A 696 10.75 -10.33 37.18
CA GLU A 696 12.05 -10.94 36.80
C GLU A 696 12.40 -12.16 37.67
N LYS A 697 11.93 -12.14 38.92
CA LYS A 697 12.14 -13.19 39.93
C LYS A 697 11.16 -14.36 39.85
N GLN A 698 10.19 -14.34 38.92
CA GLN A 698 9.20 -15.40 38.77
C GLN A 698 9.39 -16.16 37.46
N MET A 699 9.16 -17.47 37.51
CA MET A 699 9.19 -18.33 36.34
C MET A 699 7.93 -18.10 35.49
N ILE A 700 8.10 -18.07 34.17
CA ILE A 700 6.97 -18.27 33.24
C ILE A 700 6.95 -19.76 32.92
N LEU A 701 5.84 -20.44 33.24
CA LEU A 701 5.68 -21.89 33.05
C LEU A 701 5.62 -22.28 31.57
N TYR A 702 5.74 -23.58 31.27
CA TYR A 702 5.71 -24.06 29.89
C TYR A 702 4.35 -23.84 29.26
N HIS A 703 4.39 -23.29 28.06
CA HIS A 703 3.20 -23.04 27.29
C HIS A 703 3.48 -23.07 25.79
N ASN A 704 2.42 -23.35 25.04
CA ASN A 704 2.32 -23.00 23.64
C ASN A 704 1.48 -21.73 23.53
N GLU A 705 2.00 -20.70 22.88
CA GLU A 705 1.35 -19.40 22.79
C GLU A 705 -0.05 -19.57 22.17
N SER A 706 -1.06 -19.04 22.84
CA SER A 706 -2.40 -18.93 22.29
C SER A 706 -3.03 -20.25 21.84
N ALA A 707 -2.61 -21.39 22.40
CA ALA A 707 -3.18 -22.70 22.07
C ALA A 707 -4.70 -22.85 22.40
N HIS A 708 -5.25 -21.93 23.19
CA HIS A 708 -6.65 -21.94 23.62
C HIS A 708 -7.56 -21.00 22.81
N ILE A 709 -7.01 -20.15 21.92
CA ILE A 709 -7.78 -19.22 21.08
C ILE A 709 -8.06 -19.83 19.69
N GLU A 710 -8.94 -19.20 18.92
CA GLU A 710 -9.35 -19.71 17.60
C GLU A 710 -8.22 -19.66 16.56
N ARG A 711 -7.32 -18.68 16.68
CA ARG A 711 -6.22 -18.47 15.73
C ARG A 711 -4.92 -18.15 16.46
N TRP A 712 -3.84 -18.89 16.19
CA TRP A 712 -2.55 -18.72 16.88
C TRP A 712 -1.37 -18.73 15.90
N PRO A 713 -0.19 -18.19 16.29
CA PRO A 713 1.00 -18.24 15.45
C PRO A 713 1.54 -19.67 15.36
N ARG A 714 1.89 -20.16 14.16
CA ARG A 714 2.66 -21.41 14.03
C ARG A 714 4.12 -21.19 14.31
N LYS A 715 4.70 -20.05 13.92
CA LYS A 715 6.13 -19.80 14.08
C LYS A 715 6.36 -18.67 15.06
N GLN A 716 7.32 -18.87 15.96
CA GLN A 716 7.71 -17.93 17.01
C GLN A 716 9.20 -17.72 16.98
N TRP A 717 9.62 -16.48 17.22
CA TRP A 717 11.03 -16.14 17.31
C TRP A 717 11.29 -15.31 18.56
N PHE A 718 12.43 -15.56 19.19
CA PHE A 718 12.93 -14.74 20.28
C PHE A 718 14.35 -14.32 19.95
N PHE A 719 14.59 -13.00 19.98
CA PHE A 719 15.87 -12.37 19.72
C PHE A 719 16.43 -11.74 20.98
N CYS A 720 17.69 -12.05 21.28
CA CYS A 720 18.38 -11.50 22.42
C CYS A 720 19.14 -10.22 22.06
N GLU A 721 18.52 -9.07 22.32
CA GLU A 721 19.17 -7.76 22.24
C GLU A 721 20.14 -7.55 23.40
N LEU A 722 19.75 -7.96 24.62
CA LEU A 722 20.59 -7.87 25.82
C LEU A 722 20.35 -9.11 26.71
N PRO A 723 21.36 -10.00 26.88
CA PRO A 723 21.24 -11.11 27.81
C PRO A 723 21.30 -10.61 29.26
N SER A 724 20.64 -11.33 30.17
CA SER A 724 20.79 -11.07 31.61
C SER A 724 22.20 -11.48 32.09
N PRO A 725 22.78 -10.77 33.08
CA PRO A 725 24.04 -11.19 33.70
C PRO A 725 23.91 -12.47 34.54
N VAL A 726 22.74 -12.81 35.08
CA VAL A 726 22.51 -14.00 35.92
C VAL A 726 21.13 -14.60 35.61
N GLY A 727 21.09 -15.84 35.13
CA GLY A 727 19.85 -16.56 34.84
C GLY A 727 19.18 -16.11 33.53
N GLY A 728 17.87 -16.31 33.43
CA GLY A 728 17.07 -15.80 32.30
C GLY A 728 17.17 -16.60 31.01
N ALA A 729 17.60 -17.87 31.11
CA ALA A 729 17.47 -18.84 30.04
C ALA A 729 16.01 -18.97 29.59
N THR A 730 15.81 -19.36 28.34
CA THR A 730 14.50 -19.72 27.78
C THR A 730 14.47 -21.23 27.61
N PRO A 731 13.92 -21.99 28.58
CA PRO A 731 13.71 -23.42 28.40
C PRO A 731 12.74 -23.68 27.26
N ILE A 732 13.04 -24.69 26.45
CA ILE A 732 12.16 -25.17 25.38
C ILE A 732 12.03 -26.69 25.45
N VAL A 733 10.86 -27.20 25.07
CA VAL A 733 10.51 -28.62 25.14
C VAL A 733 9.95 -29.07 23.80
N ASP A 734 10.38 -30.25 23.32
CA ASP A 734 9.77 -30.90 22.16
C ASP A 734 8.44 -31.55 22.57
N CYS A 735 7.33 -31.05 22.02
CA CYS A 735 5.98 -31.51 22.31
C CYS A 735 5.73 -32.97 21.88
N ARG A 736 6.53 -33.51 20.94
CA ARG A 736 6.50 -34.92 20.54
C ARG A 736 7.13 -35.80 21.61
N GLU A 737 8.23 -35.34 22.20
CA GLU A 737 8.89 -36.01 23.32
C GLU A 737 7.99 -36.02 24.55
N MET A 738 7.41 -34.86 24.86
CA MET A 738 6.46 -34.71 25.96
C MET A 738 5.29 -35.69 25.83
N LEU A 739 4.68 -35.77 24.64
CA LEU A 739 3.59 -36.72 24.38
C LEU A 739 4.03 -38.18 24.55
N ARG A 740 5.25 -38.52 24.15
CA ARG A 740 5.77 -39.90 24.26
C ARG A 740 6.03 -40.32 25.69
N ARG A 741 6.39 -39.39 26.57
CA ARG A 741 6.66 -39.66 27.99
C ARG A 741 5.43 -39.61 28.89
N LEU A 742 4.32 -39.04 28.41
CA LEU A 742 3.05 -39.10 29.13
C LEU A 742 2.63 -40.57 29.36
N PRO A 743 2.16 -40.93 30.57
CA PRO A 743 1.64 -42.27 30.82
C PRO A 743 0.53 -42.62 29.82
N PRO A 744 0.49 -43.85 29.26
CA PRO A 744 -0.51 -44.23 28.25
C PRO A 744 -1.96 -44.10 28.70
N THR A 745 -2.24 -44.22 30.00
CA THR A 745 -3.57 -43.99 30.58
C THR A 745 -3.95 -42.52 30.53
N LEU A 746 -3.07 -41.64 31.00
CA LEU A 746 -3.27 -40.19 31.00
C LEU A 746 -3.34 -39.63 29.57
N ARG A 747 -2.49 -40.12 28.64
CA ARG A 747 -2.55 -39.73 27.24
C ARG A 747 -3.90 -40.05 26.61
N ARG A 748 -4.43 -41.26 26.82
CA ARG A 748 -5.76 -41.66 26.33
C ARG A 748 -6.85 -40.81 26.94
N GLU A 749 -6.78 -40.55 28.25
CA GLU A 749 -7.75 -39.70 28.94
C GLU A 749 -7.75 -38.28 28.37
N LEU A 750 -6.57 -37.68 28.14
CA LEU A 750 -6.43 -36.35 27.54
C LEU A 750 -6.90 -36.30 26.07
N GLN A 751 -6.68 -37.37 25.29
CA GLN A 751 -7.18 -37.49 23.92
C GLN A 751 -8.71 -37.62 23.87
N GLN A 752 -9.29 -38.43 24.75
CA GLN A 752 -10.73 -38.68 24.79
C GLN A 752 -11.50 -37.50 25.37
N LYS A 753 -11.07 -37.02 26.54
CA LYS A 753 -11.78 -35.96 27.27
C LYS A 753 -11.45 -34.57 26.76
N GLN A 754 -10.30 -34.36 26.10
CA GLN A 754 -9.83 -33.04 25.67
C GLN A 754 -9.73 -32.04 26.85
N LEU A 755 -9.49 -30.76 26.56
CA LEU A 755 -9.36 -29.70 27.56
C LEU A 755 -10.43 -28.63 27.35
N ARG A 756 -11.03 -28.15 28.43
CA ARG A 756 -11.93 -26.99 28.43
C ARG A 756 -11.25 -25.83 29.15
N TYR A 757 -10.85 -24.82 28.39
CA TYR A 757 -10.33 -23.57 28.93
C TYR A 757 -11.48 -22.67 29.34
N VAL A 758 -11.46 -22.17 30.57
CA VAL A 758 -12.46 -21.26 31.12
C VAL A 758 -11.79 -19.94 31.47
N ARG A 759 -12.35 -18.84 30.98
CA ARG A 759 -11.90 -17.49 31.31
C ARG A 759 -13.05 -16.67 31.85
N THR A 760 -12.85 -16.07 33.03
CA THR A 760 -13.81 -15.19 33.69
C THR A 760 -13.29 -13.77 33.60
N PHE A 761 -14.00 -12.90 32.88
CA PHE A 761 -13.66 -11.50 32.73
C PHE A 761 -14.13 -10.72 33.97
N THR A 762 -13.25 -10.60 34.95
CA THR A 762 -13.55 -9.94 36.22
C THR A 762 -12.70 -8.68 36.37
N PRO A 763 -13.30 -7.47 36.36
CA PRO A 763 -12.57 -6.22 36.55
C PRO A 763 -11.69 -6.27 37.81
N ARG A 764 -10.46 -5.75 37.73
CA ARG A 764 -9.41 -5.72 38.78
C ARG A 764 -8.64 -7.02 39.02
N LEU A 765 -9.17 -8.17 38.63
CA LEU A 765 -8.45 -9.47 38.69
C LEU A 765 -8.00 -9.96 37.31
N ASP A 766 -8.73 -9.59 36.26
CA ASP A 766 -8.35 -9.70 34.84
C ASP A 766 -8.86 -8.44 34.11
N VAL A 767 -8.66 -8.39 32.79
CA VAL A 767 -9.28 -7.37 31.91
C VAL A 767 -10.81 -7.49 31.94
N SER A 768 -11.51 -6.36 31.87
CA SER A 768 -12.97 -6.37 31.70
C SER A 768 -13.35 -6.90 30.33
N TRP A 769 -14.54 -7.50 30.19
CA TRP A 769 -15.00 -7.99 28.90
C TRP A 769 -15.20 -6.83 27.91
N GLN A 770 -15.60 -5.65 28.38
CA GLN A 770 -15.76 -4.46 27.55
C GLN A 770 -14.43 -4.03 26.92
N SER A 771 -13.36 -4.01 27.73
CA SER A 771 -12.01 -3.69 27.26
C SER A 771 -11.50 -4.76 26.30
N PHE A 772 -11.76 -6.04 26.59
CA PHE A 772 -11.33 -7.15 25.75
C PHE A 772 -12.04 -7.20 24.39
N PHE A 773 -13.36 -6.98 24.34
CA PHE A 773 -14.13 -7.00 23.09
C PHE A 773 -14.21 -5.63 22.39
N GLY A 774 -13.75 -4.56 23.04
CA GLY A 774 -13.78 -3.19 22.51
C GLY A 774 -15.21 -2.67 22.28
N THR A 775 -16.16 -3.10 23.11
CA THR A 775 -17.58 -2.74 23.00
C THR A 775 -18.29 -2.91 24.35
N ASP A 776 -19.26 -2.05 24.61
CA ASP A 776 -20.16 -2.15 25.77
C ASP A 776 -21.47 -2.89 25.43
N ASP A 777 -21.63 -3.36 24.18
CA ASP A 777 -22.84 -4.06 23.73
C ASP A 777 -22.69 -5.57 23.90
N ARG A 778 -23.46 -6.14 24.84
CA ARG A 778 -23.49 -7.59 25.09
C ARG A 778 -23.90 -8.38 23.85
N ALA A 779 -24.85 -7.89 23.06
CA ALA A 779 -25.34 -8.62 21.88
C ALA A 779 -24.23 -8.77 20.82
N VAL A 780 -23.36 -7.76 20.70
CA VAL A 780 -22.18 -7.83 19.82
C VAL A 780 -21.19 -8.89 20.32
N VAL A 781 -20.95 -8.96 21.63
CA VAL A 781 -20.05 -9.95 22.23
C VAL A 781 -20.60 -11.36 22.08
N GLU A 782 -21.89 -11.56 22.37
CA GLU A 782 -22.58 -12.84 22.22
C GLU A 782 -22.57 -13.35 20.77
N ALA A 783 -22.80 -12.45 19.80
CA ALA A 783 -22.72 -12.79 18.39
C ALA A 783 -21.30 -13.21 17.97
N ARG A 784 -20.26 -12.53 18.47
CA ARG A 784 -18.85 -12.90 18.21
C ARG A 784 -18.50 -14.25 18.81
N LEU A 785 -18.89 -14.50 20.06
CA LEU A 785 -18.63 -15.77 20.76
C LEU A 785 -19.35 -16.94 20.08
N THR A 786 -20.59 -16.72 19.64
CA THR A 786 -21.38 -17.69 18.87
C THR A 786 -20.71 -18.01 17.53
N ALA A 787 -20.26 -16.98 16.80
CA ALA A 787 -19.55 -17.18 15.53
C ALA A 787 -18.25 -17.98 15.70
N ALA A 788 -17.53 -17.78 16.80
CA ALA A 788 -16.29 -18.49 17.14
C ALA A 788 -16.51 -19.89 17.77
N GLY A 789 -17.76 -20.33 17.93
CA GLY A 789 -18.11 -21.59 18.61
C GLY A 789 -17.67 -21.64 20.08
N THR A 790 -17.50 -20.48 20.72
CA THR A 790 -17.07 -20.38 22.12
C THR A 790 -18.29 -20.34 23.04
N GLY A 791 -18.35 -21.26 24.00
CA GLY A 791 -19.43 -21.28 24.99
C GLY A 791 -19.32 -20.07 25.92
N TYR A 792 -20.44 -19.48 26.32
CA TYR A 792 -20.44 -18.34 27.23
C TYR A 792 -21.60 -18.40 28.21
N ARG A 793 -21.39 -17.80 29.40
CA ARG A 793 -22.43 -17.53 30.38
C ARG A 793 -22.15 -16.23 31.12
N TRP A 794 -23.19 -15.46 31.38
CA TRP A 794 -23.13 -14.29 32.25
C TRP A 794 -23.34 -14.73 33.69
N LEU A 795 -22.38 -14.44 34.56
CA LEU A 795 -22.48 -14.77 35.99
C LEU A 795 -23.24 -13.69 36.78
N ASP A 796 -23.26 -12.46 36.26
CA ASP A 796 -24.01 -11.29 36.74
C ASP A 796 -24.03 -10.19 35.64
N GLU A 797 -24.39 -8.95 36.02
CA GLU A 797 -24.52 -7.80 35.11
C GLU A 797 -23.19 -7.32 34.50
N ASP A 798 -22.04 -7.71 35.03
CA ASP A 798 -20.74 -7.26 34.50
C ASP A 798 -19.69 -8.36 34.36
N THR A 799 -20.02 -9.60 34.73
CA THR A 799 -19.10 -10.73 34.67
C THR A 799 -19.46 -11.72 33.58
N LEU A 800 -18.67 -11.71 32.50
CA LEU A 800 -18.74 -12.70 31.43
C LEU A 800 -17.79 -13.86 31.73
N GLN A 801 -18.27 -15.09 31.58
CA GLN A 801 -17.44 -16.27 31.55
C GLN A 801 -17.51 -16.94 30.18
N THR A 802 -16.36 -17.24 29.61
CA THR A 802 -16.22 -17.96 28.34
C THR A 802 -15.60 -19.34 28.58
N SER A 803 -15.98 -20.32 27.76
CA SER A 803 -15.45 -21.66 27.80
C SER A 803 -15.17 -22.18 26.39
N THR A 804 -13.97 -22.70 26.20
CA THR A 804 -13.48 -23.13 24.88
C THR A 804 -12.96 -24.55 24.97
N LEU A 805 -13.52 -25.44 24.15
CA LEU A 805 -13.06 -26.82 24.04
C LEU A 805 -11.86 -26.87 23.07
N CYS A 806 -10.75 -27.41 23.54
CA CYS A 806 -9.51 -27.56 22.77
C CYS A 806 -8.97 -28.98 22.90
N PRO A 807 -8.47 -29.60 21.82
CA PRO A 807 -7.79 -30.88 21.91
C PRO A 807 -6.54 -30.77 22.80
N ALA A 808 -6.32 -31.75 23.68
CA ALA A 808 -5.08 -31.83 24.47
C ALA A 808 -3.88 -32.30 23.63
N VAL A 809 -4.18 -33.06 22.57
CA VAL A 809 -3.25 -33.63 21.61
C VAL A 809 -3.77 -33.32 20.21
N ILE A 810 -2.89 -32.88 19.33
CA ILE A 810 -3.20 -32.52 17.95
C ILE A 810 -2.26 -33.21 16.97
N VAL A 811 -2.66 -33.30 15.71
CA VAL A 811 -1.79 -33.74 14.62
C VAL A 811 -1.23 -32.50 13.91
N HIS A 812 0.09 -32.38 13.85
CA HIS A 812 0.74 -31.28 13.17
C HIS A 812 0.49 -31.35 11.65
N PRO A 813 -0.05 -30.31 11.00
CA PRO A 813 -0.61 -30.39 9.65
C PRO A 813 0.43 -30.66 8.54
N VAL A 814 1.71 -30.29 8.74
CA VAL A 814 2.76 -30.55 7.74
C VAL A 814 3.53 -31.86 8.00
N THR A 815 4.02 -32.05 9.22
CA THR A 815 4.80 -33.25 9.58
C THR A 815 3.97 -34.50 9.83
N GLY A 816 2.67 -34.37 10.10
CA GLY A 816 1.79 -35.46 10.50
C GLY A 816 2.06 -36.00 11.92
N ALA A 817 2.94 -35.38 12.71
CA ALA A 817 3.28 -35.84 14.04
C ALA A 817 2.17 -35.51 15.06
N GLU A 818 1.84 -36.47 15.93
CA GLU A 818 1.05 -36.17 17.13
C GLU A 818 1.89 -35.41 18.16
N VAL A 819 1.32 -34.34 18.72
CA VAL A 819 2.00 -33.47 19.68
C VAL A 819 1.13 -33.09 20.86
N PHE A 820 1.75 -32.95 22.02
CA PHE A 820 1.12 -32.39 23.21
C PHE A 820 1.18 -30.85 23.13
N PHE A 821 0.08 -30.23 22.68
CA PHE A 821 -0.02 -28.79 22.44
C PHE A 821 -1.13 -28.20 23.30
N ASN A 822 -0.75 -27.47 24.35
CA ASN A 822 -1.72 -26.88 25.28
C ASN A 822 -1.07 -25.80 26.16
N GLN A 823 -1.94 -25.04 26.83
CA GLN A 823 -1.57 -23.98 27.76
C GLN A 823 -1.99 -24.30 29.21
N VAL A 824 -2.01 -25.60 29.55
CA VAL A 824 -2.62 -26.11 30.79
C VAL A 824 -1.97 -25.54 32.06
N GLN A 825 -0.65 -25.38 32.09
CA GLN A 825 0.06 -24.85 33.27
C GLN A 825 -0.25 -23.36 33.56
N LEU A 826 -0.58 -22.56 32.54
CA LEU A 826 -0.94 -21.15 32.72
C LEU A 826 -2.41 -20.93 33.11
N HIS A 827 -3.24 -21.98 33.05
CA HIS A 827 -4.68 -21.89 33.34
C HIS A 827 -5.10 -22.69 34.56
N HIS A 828 -4.34 -23.72 34.96
CA HIS A 828 -4.74 -24.56 36.09
C HIS A 828 -4.35 -23.92 37.43
N PRO A 829 -5.25 -23.82 38.42
CA PRO A 829 -4.97 -23.15 39.70
C PRO A 829 -3.88 -23.83 40.53
N TYR A 830 -3.63 -25.13 40.34
CA TYR A 830 -2.50 -25.85 40.95
C TYR A 830 -1.14 -25.18 40.69
N CYS A 831 -0.98 -24.53 39.54
CA CYS A 831 0.28 -23.93 39.12
C CYS A 831 0.52 -22.52 39.71
N LEU A 832 -0.42 -22.01 40.53
CA LEU A 832 -0.23 -20.79 41.30
C LEU A 832 0.55 -21.09 42.57
N GLU A 833 1.24 -20.08 43.10
CA GLU A 833 1.84 -20.16 44.43
C GLU A 833 0.78 -20.55 45.48
N PRO A 834 1.09 -21.44 46.44
CA PRO A 834 0.08 -22.00 47.34
C PRO A 834 -0.76 -20.95 48.08
N GLU A 835 -0.12 -19.89 48.59
CA GLU A 835 -0.79 -18.78 49.26
C GLU A 835 -1.71 -18.00 48.30
N VAL A 836 -1.23 -17.69 47.10
CA VAL A 836 -2.00 -17.00 46.06
C VAL A 836 -3.20 -17.84 45.62
N ARG A 837 -3.03 -19.16 45.48
CA ARG A 837 -4.10 -20.10 45.14
C ARG A 837 -5.18 -20.09 46.23
N GLN A 838 -4.78 -20.16 47.50
CA GLN A 838 -5.69 -20.18 48.64
C GLN A 838 -6.46 -18.86 48.74
N ASP A 839 -5.77 -17.72 48.61
CA ASP A 839 -6.38 -16.40 48.66
C ASP A 839 -7.38 -16.20 47.52
N LEU A 840 -7.01 -16.54 46.28
CA LEU A 840 -7.91 -16.46 45.12
C LEU A 840 -9.14 -17.35 45.30
N LEU A 841 -8.96 -18.60 45.72
CA LEU A 841 -10.08 -19.52 45.96
C LEU A 841 -11.00 -19.02 47.08
N SER A 842 -10.45 -18.41 48.14
CA SER A 842 -11.24 -17.84 49.23
C SER A 842 -12.04 -16.59 48.80
N MET A 843 -11.45 -15.78 47.92
CA MET A 843 -12.01 -14.50 47.50
C MET A 843 -13.14 -14.66 46.46
N VAL A 844 -12.94 -15.50 45.45
CA VAL A 844 -13.89 -15.62 44.32
C VAL A 844 -14.56 -16.99 44.23
N GLY A 845 -14.05 -18.01 44.92
CA GLY A 845 -14.52 -19.39 44.80
C GLY A 845 -14.04 -20.08 43.52
N PRO A 846 -14.18 -21.41 43.43
CA PRO A 846 -13.64 -22.21 42.31
C PRO A 846 -14.32 -21.92 40.97
N GLU A 847 -15.56 -21.43 40.97
CA GLU A 847 -16.33 -21.17 39.74
C GLU A 847 -16.04 -19.80 39.09
N ARG A 848 -15.48 -18.86 39.84
CA ARG A 848 -15.20 -17.49 39.37
C ARG A 848 -13.71 -17.18 39.27
N LEU A 849 -12.87 -18.21 39.22
CA LEU A 849 -11.44 -18.03 38.96
C LEU A 849 -11.25 -17.29 37.62
N PRO A 850 -10.32 -16.30 37.53
CA PRO A 850 -10.07 -15.57 36.30
C PRO A 850 -9.69 -16.48 35.13
N ARG A 851 -8.91 -17.53 35.41
CA ARG A 851 -8.54 -18.58 34.48
C ARG A 851 -8.69 -19.93 35.15
N ASN A 852 -9.23 -20.89 34.42
CA ASN A 852 -9.29 -22.30 34.84
C ASN A 852 -9.18 -23.21 33.62
N VAL A 853 -8.78 -24.47 33.82
CA VAL A 853 -8.81 -25.51 32.80
C VAL A 853 -9.32 -26.81 33.40
N LEU A 854 -10.29 -27.41 32.71
CA LEU A 854 -10.96 -28.64 33.09
C LEU A 854 -10.77 -29.67 31.98
N PHE A 855 -11.17 -30.92 32.22
CA PHE A 855 -11.43 -31.84 31.13
C PHE A 855 -12.61 -31.33 30.27
N GLY A 856 -12.67 -31.73 29.01
CA GLY A 856 -13.71 -31.28 28.07
C GLY A 856 -15.14 -31.62 28.51
N ASP A 857 -15.31 -32.69 29.29
CA ASP A 857 -16.56 -33.09 29.94
C ASP A 857 -16.95 -32.22 31.15
N GLY A 858 -16.09 -31.28 31.55
CA GLY A 858 -16.30 -30.37 32.68
C GLY A 858 -15.76 -30.89 34.03
N THR A 859 -15.18 -32.09 34.07
CA THR A 859 -14.58 -32.61 35.31
C THR A 859 -13.24 -31.92 35.64
N PRO A 860 -12.93 -31.66 36.93
CA PRO A 860 -11.65 -31.07 37.31
C PRO A 860 -10.45 -31.96 36.95
N ILE A 861 -9.35 -31.35 36.53
CA ILE A 861 -8.07 -32.04 36.36
C ILE A 861 -7.44 -32.20 37.75
N PRO A 862 -7.06 -33.42 38.17
CA PRO A 862 -6.45 -33.60 39.49
C PRO A 862 -5.10 -32.88 39.61
N ASP A 863 -4.82 -32.28 40.77
CA ASP A 863 -3.53 -31.64 41.07
C ASP A 863 -2.33 -32.58 40.83
N ALA A 864 -2.47 -33.88 41.14
CA ALA A 864 -1.44 -34.88 40.86
C ALA A 864 -1.14 -35.05 39.36
N THR A 865 -2.13 -34.84 38.49
CA THR A 865 -1.94 -34.84 37.03
C THR A 865 -1.11 -33.65 36.60
N MET A 866 -1.38 -32.48 37.18
CA MET A 866 -0.63 -31.25 36.88
C MET A 866 0.80 -31.30 37.41
N ALA A 867 1.01 -31.88 38.58
CA ALA A 867 2.33 -32.16 39.14
C ALA A 867 3.17 -33.02 38.17
N LEU A 868 2.61 -34.14 37.74
CA LEU A 868 3.25 -35.05 36.78
C LEU A 868 3.57 -34.35 35.45
N ILE A 869 2.63 -33.56 34.90
CA ILE A 869 2.88 -32.79 33.67
C ILE A 869 4.04 -31.82 33.86
N GLY A 870 4.14 -31.14 35.02
CA GLY A 870 5.25 -30.26 35.34
C GLY A 870 6.59 -30.98 35.43
N GLU A 871 6.65 -32.12 36.11
CA GLU A 871 7.85 -32.94 36.19
C GLU A 871 8.33 -33.42 34.81
N LEU A 872 7.39 -33.85 33.95
CA LEU A 872 7.71 -34.30 32.60
C LEU A 872 8.21 -33.17 31.70
N TYR A 873 7.60 -31.97 31.79
CA TYR A 873 8.11 -30.79 31.08
C TYR A 873 9.56 -30.49 31.48
N GLU A 874 9.85 -30.49 32.77
CA GLU A 874 11.22 -30.26 33.27
C GLU A 874 12.22 -31.33 32.83
N GLN A 875 11.82 -32.61 32.81
CA GLN A 875 12.65 -33.69 32.29
C GLN A 875 12.93 -33.57 30.79
N CYS A 876 12.00 -33.00 30.01
CA CYS A 876 12.15 -32.80 28.58
C CYS A 876 12.86 -31.48 28.22
N ALA A 877 13.06 -30.59 29.20
CA ALA A 877 13.51 -29.22 28.96
C ALA A 877 14.96 -29.15 28.47
N VAL A 878 15.15 -28.40 27.38
CA VAL A 878 16.45 -27.97 26.90
C VAL A 878 16.64 -26.49 27.25
N ARG A 879 17.72 -26.20 27.98
CA ARG A 879 18.11 -24.85 28.41
C ARG A 879 19.40 -24.44 27.72
N PHE A 880 19.49 -23.15 27.39
CA PHE A 880 20.67 -22.51 26.85
C PHE A 880 20.80 -21.09 27.35
N ASP A 881 22.04 -20.66 27.54
CA ASP A 881 22.35 -19.27 27.88
C ASP A 881 22.30 -18.41 26.62
N TRP A 882 21.64 -17.27 26.75
CA TRP A 882 21.50 -16.29 25.70
C TRP A 882 22.83 -15.56 25.45
N GLN A 883 23.21 -15.46 24.18
CA GLN A 883 24.24 -14.52 23.72
C GLN A 883 23.57 -13.34 23.03
N GLN A 884 24.17 -12.16 23.13
CA GLN A 884 23.71 -11.02 22.35
C GLN A 884 23.72 -11.38 20.86
N GLY A 885 22.61 -11.14 20.18
CA GLY A 885 22.42 -11.45 18.78
C GLY A 885 21.88 -12.85 18.47
N ASP A 886 21.71 -13.71 19.49
CA ASP A 886 21.07 -15.02 19.30
C ASP A 886 19.59 -14.85 18.90
N VAL A 887 19.13 -15.73 18.01
CA VAL A 887 17.72 -15.87 17.64
C VAL A 887 17.31 -17.33 17.82
N VAL A 888 16.27 -17.60 18.60
CA VAL A 888 15.61 -18.91 18.59
C VAL A 888 14.32 -18.83 17.79
N MET A 889 14.10 -19.77 16.87
CA MET A 889 12.89 -19.93 16.06
C MET A 889 12.23 -21.25 16.45
N LEU A 890 10.96 -21.22 16.82
CA LEU A 890 10.18 -22.37 17.27
C LEU A 890 8.96 -22.56 16.37
N ASP A 891 8.60 -23.81 16.10
CA ASP A 891 7.25 -24.14 15.66
C ASP A 891 6.40 -24.33 16.92
N ASN A 892 5.45 -23.42 17.14
CA ASN A 892 4.60 -23.34 18.32
C ASN A 892 3.83 -24.64 18.59
N MET A 893 3.56 -25.45 17.55
CA MET A 893 2.89 -26.75 17.70
C MET A 893 3.85 -27.86 18.11
N LEU A 894 5.10 -27.79 17.65
CA LEU A 894 6.13 -28.78 17.95
C LEU A 894 6.94 -28.46 19.21
N ALA A 895 6.92 -27.21 19.68
CA ALA A 895 7.72 -26.77 20.81
C ALA A 895 6.93 -25.90 21.80
N ALA A 896 7.02 -26.25 23.09
CA ALA A 896 6.58 -25.41 24.20
C ALA A 896 7.78 -24.64 24.76
N HIS A 897 7.54 -23.44 25.31
CA HIS A 897 8.60 -22.59 25.85
C HIS A 897 8.23 -22.02 27.22
N ALA A 898 9.25 -21.62 27.97
CA ALA A 898 9.18 -21.07 29.32
C ALA A 898 10.20 -19.94 29.50
N ARG A 899 10.27 -19.36 30.71
CA ARG A 899 11.32 -18.40 31.09
C ARG A 899 11.76 -18.64 32.52
N ASP A 900 13.05 -18.94 32.71
CA ASP A 900 13.64 -19.05 34.04
C ASP A 900 13.80 -17.65 34.68
N PRO A 901 13.79 -17.54 36.02
CA PRO A 901 14.08 -16.30 36.72
C PRO A 901 15.45 -15.71 36.37
N TYR A 902 15.59 -14.39 36.51
CA TYR A 902 16.83 -13.69 36.22
C TYR A 902 17.05 -12.45 37.07
N GLU A 903 18.30 -11.97 37.11
CA GLU A 903 18.69 -10.73 37.79
C GLU A 903 19.37 -9.77 36.81
N GLY A 904 19.12 -8.47 36.98
CA GLY A 904 19.71 -7.43 36.14
C GLY A 904 19.00 -7.25 34.78
N PRO A 905 19.50 -6.33 33.93
CA PRO A 905 18.79 -5.93 32.73
C PRO A 905 18.77 -7.06 31.68
N ARG A 906 17.59 -7.31 31.10
CA ARG A 906 17.39 -8.29 30.02
C ARG A 906 16.46 -7.71 28.97
N LYS A 907 16.81 -7.87 27.69
CA LYS A 907 15.99 -7.42 26.55
C LYS A 907 15.85 -8.53 25.53
N ILE A 908 14.66 -9.14 25.50
CA ILE A 908 14.26 -10.09 24.46
C ILE A 908 13.15 -9.47 23.62
N VAL A 909 13.34 -9.52 22.31
CA VAL A 909 12.38 -9.12 21.29
C VAL A 909 11.73 -10.37 20.73
N VAL A 910 10.42 -10.34 20.53
CA VAL A 910 9.66 -11.45 19.99
C VAL A 910 9.23 -11.12 18.56
N ALA A 911 9.20 -12.14 17.70
CA ALA A 911 8.49 -12.13 16.42
C ALA A 911 7.53 -13.34 16.33
N MET A 912 6.40 -13.21 15.63
CA MET A 912 5.45 -14.30 15.40
C MET A 912 4.99 -14.30 13.94
N GLY A 913 4.56 -15.44 13.41
CA GLY A 913 4.17 -15.55 12.00
C GLY A 913 3.50 -16.86 11.65
N ALA A 914 3.05 -16.98 10.40
CA ALA A 914 2.32 -18.14 9.88
C ALA A 914 1.13 -18.55 10.76
N MET A 915 0.11 -17.70 10.83
CA MET A 915 -1.08 -17.93 11.67
C MET A 915 -1.86 -19.18 11.23
N VAL A 916 -2.33 -19.98 12.19
CA VAL A 916 -3.11 -21.20 11.97
C VAL A 916 -4.48 -21.03 12.60
N GLU A 917 -5.53 -21.43 11.87
CA GLU A 917 -6.89 -21.51 12.40
C GLU A 917 -7.08 -22.87 13.08
N ARG A 918 -7.69 -22.89 14.27
CA ARG A 918 -7.97 -24.12 15.01
C ARG A 918 -8.75 -25.14 14.20
N ALA A 919 -9.68 -24.66 13.36
CA ALA A 919 -10.51 -25.51 12.51
C ALA A 919 -9.71 -26.29 11.46
N GLU A 920 -8.50 -25.85 11.12
CA GLU A 920 -7.62 -26.49 10.14
C GLU A 920 -6.75 -27.59 10.75
N VAL A 921 -6.77 -27.74 12.09
CA VAL A 921 -5.96 -28.70 12.82
C VAL A 921 -6.80 -29.86 13.32
N SER A 922 -6.49 -31.07 12.84
CA SER A 922 -7.21 -32.28 13.25
C SER A 922 -6.75 -32.78 14.62
N ALA A 923 -7.71 -33.22 15.44
CA ALA A 923 -7.44 -34.12 16.55
C ALA A 923 -7.12 -35.53 16.03
N PRO A 924 -6.30 -36.34 16.75
CA PRO A 924 -6.07 -37.73 16.38
C PRO A 924 -7.40 -38.50 16.30
N SER A 925 -7.56 -39.38 15.31
CA SER A 925 -8.71 -40.28 15.24
C SER A 925 -8.72 -41.18 16.47
N THR A 926 -9.81 -41.16 17.25
CA THR A 926 -10.07 -42.19 18.25
C THR A 926 -10.53 -43.46 17.55
N ALA A 927 -9.62 -44.12 16.84
CA ALA A 927 -9.83 -45.50 16.44
C ALA A 927 -9.90 -46.32 17.74
N VAL A 928 -11.08 -46.86 18.02
CA VAL A 928 -11.29 -47.82 19.09
C VAL A 928 -10.46 -49.04 18.73
N ASP A 929 -9.35 -49.26 19.44
CA ASP A 929 -8.73 -50.58 19.52
C ASP A 929 -9.71 -51.50 20.25
N GLU A 930 -10.69 -52.04 19.52
CA GLU A 930 -11.34 -53.30 19.87
C GLU A 930 -10.30 -54.42 19.66
N LEU A 931 -9.33 -54.50 20.57
CA LEU A 931 -8.54 -55.71 20.76
C LEU A 931 -9.32 -56.66 21.67
N SER A 932 -10.13 -57.49 21.00
CA SER A 932 -10.39 -58.90 21.33
C SER A 932 -10.39 -59.28 22.82
N GLU A 933 -11.60 -59.38 23.38
CA GLU A 933 -11.92 -60.52 24.24
C GLU A 933 -11.76 -61.80 23.41
N GLY A 934 -10.84 -62.70 23.79
CA GLY A 934 -10.79 -64.05 23.22
C GLY A 934 -9.43 -64.76 23.28
N ALA A 935 -9.29 -65.61 24.30
CA ALA A 935 -8.41 -66.80 24.40
C ALA A 935 -6.90 -66.61 24.71
N ALA A 936 -6.54 -66.59 26.00
CA ALA A 936 -6.06 -67.76 26.77
C ALA A 936 -5.76 -67.37 28.23
#